data_AF-A0A9P9I710-F1
#
_entry.id   AF-A0A9P9I710-F1
#
_cell.length_a   1.000
_cell.length_b   1.000
_cell.length_c   1.000
_cell.angle_alpha   90.00
_cell.angle_beta   90.00
_cell.angle_gamma   90.00
#
_symmetry.space_group_name_H-M   'P 1'
#
loop_
_entity.id
_entity.type
_entity.pdbx_description
1 polymer ?
#
loop_
_entity_poly.entity_id
_entity_poly.type
_entity_poly.pdbx_seq_one_letter_code
_entity_poly.pdbx_strand_id
1 'polypeptide(L)'
;MQNWTHLIRFRAVEDGQVHLGQLVDTARDVGIDCLNGVEVKAFLINGDIFNGTVTKNVLTVDHLLSPVSREQCNYIRCLGLNYKDHAEEGGFPIPDELEVFTKPRAALTGPFPATVTIPKCAQDGTSDYEAELCVVIGKTGRDIPEDRALEYVLGYTASNDVSARTLQLAAKQWSFSKGLDNSCPMGPVLVSPSAIDDPQSLGIKAIYNGQTVQDSNTKNMIFSVRKQISCLSRGTTLEAGSVLLTGTPAGIGYFKKPRVSLEDGGRIDIQIEKIGTLVNKNWSTLWKTLVIVNQGIFVIASVIPTMSIAPLTPIFMQQWEKSLADVALLTGVTVILLGYCNFIIVPSCEIFGRRVTLLVCALLNLGACIWQATATSYGSFLAARILAGTGASANESIMSVVVTDIYFLHERGKYVGSYFWCYFVGLFLGPIISGAIAEAASFRIFFWACTGAQGLNIISLLFFFPETRRLRKDNSTPAVQVSEQAKEDNAKLESSSGHAEFVSPTLMRNLQAGIRGSGRPSRAQFGIFQEIDRTAWRSVVRHFFTPAYIFFFPIVFWASMAMGSASNALLAVNILQSPGLAAPPYNFTPAQVGYANFALVVGGVVGLAVAGPWSDYISQKATERNNGIREPEMRLLSLSPFIAIAIAFGVGLQDKWPWPAIIIIGFGFVGVQVVAIPTISITYAIDCYRPIAGEIMAIATVCKNTFGFGMTYFMNDWATADSFVPPVMLLMAMTAGITLVGMVALIFYGKTCRRLTRNSKVHSF
;
A
#
# COMPACT_ATOMS: atom_id res chain seq x y z
N MET A 1 -28.23 -36.89 4.06
CA MET A 1 -28.24 -35.87 5.13
C MET A 1 -26.81 -35.37 5.33
N GLN A 2 -26.63 -34.08 5.57
CA GLN A 2 -25.31 -33.53 5.91
C GLN A 2 -24.86 -34.09 7.27
N ASN A 3 -23.61 -34.55 7.37
CA ASN A 3 -23.08 -35.14 8.60
C ASN A 3 -22.53 -34.09 9.58
N TRP A 4 -22.65 -32.80 9.27
CA TRP A 4 -22.17 -31.67 10.06
C TRP A 4 -23.26 -30.62 10.20
N THR A 5 -23.20 -29.80 11.26
CA THR A 5 -24.15 -28.71 11.53
C THR A 5 -23.50 -27.33 11.52
N HIS A 6 -22.26 -27.22 12.00
CA HIS A 6 -21.50 -25.98 12.16
C HIS A 6 -20.09 -26.21 11.62
N LEU A 7 -19.95 -26.10 10.30
CA LEU A 7 -18.70 -26.34 9.60
C LEU A 7 -17.82 -25.09 9.65
N ILE A 8 -16.57 -25.29 10.05
CA ILE A 8 -15.49 -24.33 9.89
C ILE A 8 -14.42 -24.88 8.96
N ARG A 9 -13.78 -23.97 8.22
CA ARG A 9 -12.54 -24.25 7.51
C ARG A 9 -11.43 -23.51 8.23
N PHE A 10 -10.37 -24.21 8.62
CA PHE A 10 -9.35 -23.65 9.51
C PHE A 10 -7.98 -24.25 9.23
N ARG A 11 -6.94 -23.57 9.70
CA ARG A 11 -5.61 -24.15 9.82
C ARG A 11 -5.45 -24.77 11.20
N ALA A 12 -4.98 -26.01 11.29
CA ALA A 12 -4.80 -26.69 12.57
C ALA A 12 -3.45 -26.33 13.22
N VAL A 13 -3.40 -26.31 14.55
CA VAL A 13 -2.16 -26.09 15.33
C VAL A 13 -1.23 -27.29 15.23
N GLU A 14 -1.80 -28.49 15.18
CA GLU A 14 -1.11 -29.77 15.27
C GLU A 14 -0.18 -30.05 14.08
N ASP A 15 -0.65 -29.78 12.85
CA ASP A 15 0.09 -30.08 11.62
C ASP A 15 0.32 -28.85 10.72
N GLY A 16 -0.28 -27.70 11.06
CA GLY A 16 -0.18 -26.48 10.27
C GLY A 16 -0.85 -26.56 8.90
N GLN A 17 -1.70 -27.56 8.64
CA GLN A 17 -2.42 -27.75 7.39
C GLN A 17 -3.85 -27.22 7.48
N VAL A 18 -4.51 -27.08 6.33
CA VAL A 18 -5.89 -26.63 6.24
C VAL A 18 -6.83 -27.82 6.30
N HIS A 19 -7.81 -27.75 7.20
CA HIS A 19 -8.80 -28.79 7.44
C HIS A 19 -10.22 -28.21 7.40
N LEU A 20 -11.18 -29.10 7.16
CA LEU A 20 -12.58 -28.87 7.47
C LEU A 20 -12.88 -29.49 8.85
N GLY A 21 -13.74 -28.85 9.63
CA GLY A 21 -14.15 -29.42 10.90
C GLY A 21 -15.51 -28.93 11.35
N GLN A 22 -16.15 -29.74 12.18
CA GLN A 22 -17.37 -29.42 12.90
C GLN A 22 -16.99 -28.84 14.25
N LEU A 23 -17.58 -27.71 14.63
CA LEU A 23 -17.38 -27.17 15.97
C LEU A 23 -17.78 -28.17 17.06
N VAL A 24 -16.90 -28.35 18.05
CA VAL A 24 -17.19 -29.20 19.22
C VAL A 24 -18.26 -28.55 20.10
N ASP A 25 -18.16 -27.23 20.31
CA ASP A 25 -19.15 -26.44 21.03
C ASP A 25 -19.81 -25.47 20.05
N THR A 26 -21.04 -25.77 19.67
CA THR A 26 -21.81 -25.02 18.69
C THR A 26 -22.54 -23.82 19.30
N ALA A 27 -22.57 -23.68 20.63
CA ALA A 27 -23.21 -22.54 21.30
C ALA A 27 -22.30 -21.30 21.33
N ARG A 28 -21.02 -21.46 21.00
CA ARG A 28 -20.01 -20.41 21.07
C ARG A 28 -19.90 -19.60 19.79
N ASP A 29 -19.67 -18.30 19.95
CA ASP A 29 -19.30 -17.43 18.84
C ASP A 29 -17.81 -17.57 18.54
N VAL A 30 -17.49 -18.50 17.64
CA VAL A 30 -16.10 -18.81 17.30
C VAL A 30 -15.38 -17.66 16.62
N GLY A 31 -16.10 -16.73 15.97
CA GLY A 31 -15.49 -15.54 15.41
C GLY A 31 -14.93 -14.62 16.50
N ILE A 32 -15.68 -14.44 17.59
CA ILE A 32 -15.24 -13.69 18.77
C ILE A 32 -14.21 -14.47 19.59
N ASP A 33 -14.36 -15.79 19.74
CA ASP A 33 -13.38 -16.62 20.45
C ASP A 33 -12.01 -16.58 19.78
N CYS A 34 -11.95 -16.76 18.45
CA CYS A 34 -10.71 -16.64 17.69
C CYS A 34 -10.10 -15.24 17.80
N LEU A 35 -10.92 -14.21 17.95
CA LEU A 35 -10.45 -12.85 18.17
C LEU A 35 -9.80 -12.66 19.54
N ASN A 36 -10.43 -13.21 20.57
CA ASN A 36 -10.02 -13.11 21.96
C ASN A 36 -8.89 -14.09 22.31
N GLY A 37 -8.47 -14.93 21.36
CA GLY A 37 -7.44 -15.94 21.55
C GLY A 37 -7.91 -17.10 22.44
N VAL A 38 -9.22 -17.34 22.49
CA VAL A 38 -9.77 -18.48 23.20
C VAL A 38 -9.59 -19.72 22.32
N GLU A 39 -9.17 -20.83 22.94
CA GLU A 39 -8.95 -22.09 22.24
C GLU A 39 -10.26 -22.60 21.63
N VAL A 40 -10.28 -22.79 20.31
CA VAL A 40 -11.40 -23.37 19.57
C VAL A 40 -11.00 -24.75 19.09
N LYS A 41 -11.88 -25.74 19.32
CA LYS A 41 -11.68 -27.13 18.91
C LYS A 41 -12.75 -27.54 17.89
N ALA A 42 -12.34 -28.34 16.91
CA ALA A 42 -13.24 -28.89 15.92
C ALA A 42 -12.98 -30.38 15.70
N PHE A 43 -14.07 -31.13 15.55
CA PHE A 43 -14.03 -32.50 15.04
C PHE A 43 -13.66 -32.46 13.56
N LEU A 44 -12.59 -33.14 13.17
CA LEU A 44 -12.14 -33.21 11.78
C LEU A 44 -13.25 -33.76 10.88
N ILE A 45 -13.48 -33.09 9.75
CA ILE A 45 -14.38 -33.55 8.68
C ILE A 45 -13.52 -34.12 7.55
N ASN A 46 -13.76 -35.39 7.22
CA ASN A 46 -13.16 -36.03 6.05
C ASN A 46 -14.06 -35.83 4.83
N GLY A 47 -13.52 -35.24 3.77
CA GLY A 47 -14.25 -34.95 2.52
C GLY A 47 -14.23 -33.46 2.19
N ASP A 48 -15.27 -32.99 1.49
CA ASP A 48 -15.48 -31.58 1.17
C ASP A 48 -16.68 -30.99 1.92
N ILE A 49 -17.03 -29.74 1.62
CA ILE A 49 -18.16 -29.05 2.26
C ILE A 49 -19.53 -29.66 1.89
N PHE A 50 -19.62 -30.44 0.81
CA PHE A 50 -20.86 -31.04 0.31
C PHE A 50 -21.08 -32.45 0.87
N ASN A 51 -20.03 -33.27 0.95
CA ASN A 51 -20.09 -34.69 1.30
C ASN A 51 -19.31 -35.07 2.57
N GLY A 52 -18.78 -34.08 3.29
CA GLY A 52 -17.93 -34.29 4.46
C GLY A 52 -18.57 -35.14 5.57
N THR A 53 -17.77 -36.02 6.18
CA THR A 53 -18.14 -36.87 7.32
C THR A 53 -17.40 -36.42 8.58
N VAL A 54 -18.14 -36.14 9.66
CA VAL A 54 -17.55 -35.76 10.95
C VAL A 54 -16.91 -36.97 11.60
N THR A 55 -15.64 -36.85 11.95
CA THR A 55 -14.86 -37.90 12.64
C THR A 55 -14.82 -37.65 14.15
N LYS A 56 -14.25 -38.59 14.90
CA LYS A 56 -13.99 -38.42 16.34
C LYS A 56 -12.67 -37.69 16.63
N ASN A 57 -11.86 -37.42 15.60
CA ASN A 57 -10.57 -36.78 15.77
C ASN A 57 -10.79 -35.30 16.02
N VAL A 58 -10.26 -34.79 17.13
CA VAL A 58 -10.37 -33.37 17.50
C VAL A 58 -9.06 -32.68 17.15
N LEU A 59 -9.16 -31.55 16.47
CA LEU A 59 -8.04 -30.65 16.16
C LEU A 59 -8.29 -29.28 16.77
N THR A 60 -7.19 -28.56 17.00
CA THR A 60 -7.19 -27.22 17.58
C THR A 60 -7.05 -26.18 16.47
N VAL A 61 -7.90 -25.18 16.49
CA VAL A 61 -7.93 -24.11 15.49
C VAL A 61 -6.79 -23.11 15.76
N ASP A 62 -5.84 -22.99 14.83
CA ASP A 62 -4.85 -21.90 14.80
C ASP A 62 -5.54 -20.61 14.34
N HIS A 63 -6.18 -20.68 13.16
CA HIS A 63 -7.01 -19.59 12.66
C HIS A 63 -8.06 -20.05 11.65
N LEU A 64 -9.14 -19.27 11.57
CA LEU A 64 -10.26 -19.51 10.66
C LEU A 64 -9.95 -19.02 9.23
N LEU A 65 -10.57 -19.68 8.26
CA LEU A 65 -10.57 -19.34 6.84
C LEU A 65 -12.03 -19.19 6.39
N SER A 66 -12.24 -18.68 5.16
CA SER A 66 -13.60 -18.69 4.59
C SER A 66 -14.12 -20.14 4.55
N PRO A 67 -15.36 -20.40 5.02
CA PRO A 67 -15.92 -21.76 5.02
C PRO A 67 -15.99 -22.39 3.63
N VAL A 68 -16.16 -21.55 2.59
CA VAL A 68 -16.11 -21.95 1.18
C VAL A 68 -14.77 -21.52 0.59
N SER A 69 -14.05 -22.42 -0.08
CA SER A 69 -12.80 -22.05 -0.75
C SER A 69 -13.08 -21.33 -2.09
N ARG A 70 -12.08 -20.60 -2.62
CA ARG A 70 -12.21 -19.95 -3.95
C ARG A 70 -12.39 -20.97 -5.08
N GLU A 71 -11.83 -22.16 -4.90
CA GLU A 71 -11.92 -23.26 -5.85
C GLU A 71 -13.31 -23.90 -5.85
N GLN A 72 -13.97 -23.92 -4.69
CA GLN A 72 -15.35 -24.42 -4.53
C GLN A 72 -16.40 -23.36 -4.86
N CYS A 73 -16.04 -22.08 -4.80
CA CYS A 73 -16.92 -20.97 -5.15
C CYS A 73 -16.94 -20.74 -6.66
N ASN A 74 -17.99 -21.23 -7.32
CA ASN A 74 -18.19 -21.05 -8.75
C ASN A 74 -18.60 -19.61 -9.08
N TYR A 75 -19.56 -19.07 -8.32
CA TYR A 75 -20.18 -17.79 -8.63
C TYR A 75 -20.73 -17.12 -7.38
N ILE A 76 -20.62 -15.78 -7.29
CA ILE A 76 -21.21 -14.99 -6.19
C ILE A 76 -22.28 -14.08 -6.80
N ARG A 77 -23.54 -14.33 -6.46
CA ARG A 77 -24.67 -13.47 -6.82
C ARG A 77 -25.09 -12.67 -5.61
N CYS A 78 -25.48 -11.44 -5.83
CA CYS A 78 -25.78 -10.51 -4.76
C CYS A 78 -27.03 -9.72 -5.11
N LEU A 79 -27.82 -9.37 -4.10
CA LEU A 79 -29.02 -8.55 -4.28
C LEU A 79 -28.79 -7.14 -3.76
N GLY A 80 -29.20 -6.14 -4.56
CA GLY A 80 -29.36 -4.78 -4.08
C GLY A 80 -30.76 -4.56 -3.55
N LEU A 81 -30.88 -3.59 -2.64
CA LEU A 81 -32.15 -3.05 -2.16
C LEU A 81 -33.16 -4.12 -1.69
N ASN A 82 -32.69 -5.21 -1.08
CA ASN A 82 -33.55 -6.32 -0.68
C ASN A 82 -34.06 -6.22 0.78
N TYR A 83 -33.95 -5.07 1.43
CA TYR A 83 -34.48 -4.85 2.79
C TYR A 83 -35.40 -3.65 2.81
N LYS A 84 -36.58 -3.79 3.44
CA LYS A 84 -37.58 -2.71 3.52
C LYS A 84 -37.04 -1.49 4.25
N ASP A 85 -36.41 -1.71 5.40
CA ASP A 85 -35.79 -0.65 6.20
C ASP A 85 -34.68 0.09 5.42
N HIS A 86 -33.89 -0.64 4.60
CA HIS A 86 -32.85 -0.05 3.77
C HIS A 86 -33.43 0.80 2.62
N ALA A 87 -34.53 0.36 1.99
CA ALA A 87 -35.23 1.15 0.98
C ALA A 87 -35.80 2.45 1.58
N GLU A 88 -36.37 2.38 2.79
CA GLU A 88 -36.84 3.55 3.54
C GLU A 88 -35.70 4.51 3.89
N GLU A 89 -34.54 4.01 4.34
CA GLU A 89 -33.34 4.82 4.63
C GLU A 89 -32.85 5.60 3.41
N GLY A 90 -32.82 4.96 2.24
CA GLY A 90 -32.39 5.57 0.99
C GLY A 90 -33.45 6.46 0.32
N GLY A 91 -34.70 6.42 0.78
CA GLY A 91 -35.83 7.06 0.12
C GLY A 91 -36.16 6.45 -1.25
N PHE A 92 -35.84 5.18 -1.45
CA PHE A 92 -36.09 4.46 -2.70
C PHE A 92 -37.46 3.76 -2.67
N PRO A 93 -38.14 3.63 -3.83
CA PRO A 93 -39.33 2.78 -3.91
C PRO A 93 -38.95 1.31 -3.64
N ILE A 94 -39.88 0.56 -3.04
CA ILE A 94 -39.72 -0.90 -2.89
C ILE A 94 -39.69 -1.51 -4.30
N PRO A 95 -38.64 -2.26 -4.66
CA PRO A 95 -38.53 -2.89 -5.97
C PRO A 95 -39.58 -3.98 -6.17
N ASP A 96 -40.17 -4.03 -7.37
CA ASP A 96 -41.13 -5.08 -7.76
C ASP A 96 -40.44 -6.40 -8.18
N GLU A 97 -39.16 -6.31 -8.58
CA GLU A 97 -38.34 -7.43 -9.07
C GLU A 97 -36.94 -7.38 -8.45
N LEU A 98 -36.21 -8.51 -8.49
CA LEU A 98 -34.87 -8.60 -7.91
C LEU A 98 -33.86 -7.72 -8.65
N GLU A 99 -33.17 -6.84 -7.90
CA GLU A 99 -32.00 -6.12 -8.40
C GLU A 99 -30.74 -6.95 -8.17
N VAL A 100 -30.21 -7.55 -9.25
CA VAL A 100 -29.12 -8.53 -9.17
C VAL A 100 -27.82 -7.94 -9.69
N PHE A 101 -26.74 -8.20 -8.95
CA PHE A 101 -25.37 -8.01 -9.41
C PHE A 101 -24.50 -9.19 -8.98
N THR A 102 -23.25 -9.21 -9.41
CA THR A 102 -22.36 -10.36 -9.23
C THR A 102 -20.99 -9.91 -8.75
N LYS A 103 -20.33 -10.77 -7.96
CA LYS A 103 -18.92 -10.61 -7.59
C LYS A 103 -18.11 -11.77 -8.20
N PRO A 104 -16.87 -11.52 -8.67
CA PRO A 104 -15.98 -12.61 -9.04
C PRO A 104 -15.55 -13.37 -7.79
N ARG A 105 -15.23 -14.66 -7.91
CA ARG A 105 -14.66 -15.47 -6.81
C ARG A 105 -13.37 -14.88 -6.20
N ALA A 106 -12.67 -14.01 -6.94
CA ALA A 106 -11.51 -13.26 -6.45
C ALA A 106 -11.87 -12.26 -5.32
N ALA A 107 -13.13 -11.85 -5.22
CA ALA A 107 -13.63 -11.00 -4.13
C ALA A 107 -13.69 -11.74 -2.78
N LEU A 108 -13.77 -13.08 -2.80
CA LEU A 108 -13.92 -13.90 -1.60
C LEU A 108 -12.68 -13.78 -0.68
N THR A 109 -12.91 -13.46 0.59
CA THR A 109 -11.90 -13.50 1.65
C THR A 109 -12.48 -14.09 2.94
N GLY A 110 -11.63 -14.40 3.92
CA GLY A 110 -12.01 -15.09 5.15
C GLY A 110 -12.38 -14.16 6.32
N PRO A 111 -12.73 -14.76 7.47
CA PRO A 111 -12.83 -14.07 8.75
C PRO A 111 -11.43 -13.75 9.31
N PHE A 112 -11.38 -13.06 10.46
CA PHE A 112 -10.13 -12.81 11.20
C PHE A 112 -9.28 -14.10 11.30
N PRO A 113 -7.97 -14.04 10.99
CA PRO A 113 -7.12 -12.86 10.82
C PRO A 113 -7.07 -12.28 9.41
N ALA A 114 -7.87 -12.78 8.45
CA ALA A 114 -7.91 -12.19 7.11
C ALA A 114 -8.40 -10.74 7.16
N THR A 115 -7.76 -9.88 6.36
CA THR A 115 -8.03 -8.44 6.35
C THR A 115 -8.80 -8.04 5.10
N VAL A 116 -9.82 -7.20 5.28
CA VAL A 116 -10.48 -6.54 4.15
C VAL A 116 -9.53 -5.52 3.57
N THR A 117 -9.20 -5.70 2.30
CA THR A 117 -8.24 -4.84 1.59
C THR A 117 -8.99 -4.01 0.58
N ILE A 118 -8.94 -2.70 0.74
CA ILE A 118 -9.54 -1.78 -0.24
C ILE A 118 -8.51 -1.48 -1.35
N PRO A 119 -8.78 -1.85 -2.61
CA PRO A 119 -7.84 -1.66 -3.70
C PRO A 119 -7.71 -0.19 -4.10
N LYS A 120 -6.59 0.16 -4.73
CA LYS A 120 -6.18 1.54 -5.07
C LYS A 120 -7.29 2.40 -5.71
N CYS A 121 -8.18 1.80 -6.51
CA CYS A 121 -9.28 2.50 -7.19
C CYS A 121 -10.44 2.91 -6.27
N ALA A 122 -10.55 2.35 -5.06
CA ALA A 122 -11.63 2.55 -4.10
C ALA A 122 -11.17 3.24 -2.78
N GLN A 123 -9.97 3.81 -2.79
CA GLN A 123 -9.32 4.40 -1.61
C GLN A 123 -9.60 5.90 -1.43
N ASP A 124 -10.75 6.36 -1.92
CA ASP A 124 -11.20 7.75 -1.92
C ASP A 124 -12.06 8.12 -0.70
N GLY A 125 -12.06 7.27 0.33
CA GLY A 125 -12.85 7.47 1.55
C GLY A 125 -14.32 7.10 1.40
N THR A 126 -14.67 6.29 0.39
CA THR A 126 -16.07 5.90 0.11
C THR A 126 -16.32 4.39 0.21
N SER A 127 -15.39 3.65 0.79
CA SER A 127 -15.57 2.21 1.04
C SER A 127 -16.53 2.00 2.20
N ASP A 128 -17.57 1.22 1.98
CA ASP A 128 -18.69 1.03 2.90
C ASP A 128 -18.80 -0.43 3.35
N TYR A 129 -19.44 -0.63 4.50
CA TYR A 129 -19.80 -1.95 5.03
C TYR A 129 -21.27 -2.24 4.77
N GLU A 130 -21.59 -3.51 4.54
CA GLU A 130 -22.96 -3.97 4.35
C GLU A 130 -23.07 -5.35 5.00
N ALA A 131 -23.74 -5.44 6.17
CA ALA A 131 -24.05 -6.72 6.81
C ALA A 131 -24.99 -7.55 5.94
N GLU A 132 -24.61 -8.78 5.61
CA GLU A 132 -25.46 -9.67 4.82
C GLU A 132 -25.50 -11.10 5.35
N LEU A 133 -26.70 -11.68 5.33
CA LEU A 133 -26.86 -13.13 5.36
C LEU A 133 -26.39 -13.69 4.02
N CYS A 134 -25.52 -14.68 4.08
CA CYS A 134 -24.96 -15.35 2.92
C CYS A 134 -25.47 -16.79 2.86
N VAL A 135 -25.98 -17.20 1.71
CA VAL A 135 -26.50 -18.55 1.45
C VAL A 135 -25.54 -19.26 0.51
N VAL A 136 -25.09 -20.47 0.89
CA VAL A 136 -24.29 -21.32 0.02
C VAL A 136 -25.19 -22.37 -0.61
N ILE A 137 -25.17 -22.49 -1.94
CA ILE A 137 -25.95 -23.49 -2.67
C ILE A 137 -25.25 -24.85 -2.58
N GLY A 138 -25.97 -25.87 -2.11
CA GLY A 138 -25.46 -27.23 -1.91
C GLY A 138 -25.80 -28.18 -3.04
N LYS A 139 -26.82 -27.84 -3.84
CA LYS A 139 -27.30 -28.68 -4.94
C LYS A 139 -27.39 -27.85 -6.21
N THR A 140 -26.91 -28.39 -7.32
CA THR A 140 -27.09 -27.76 -8.63
C THR A 140 -28.56 -27.84 -9.04
N GLY A 141 -29.15 -26.72 -9.47
CA GLY A 141 -30.54 -26.66 -9.89
C GLY A 141 -30.84 -25.52 -10.86
N ARG A 142 -31.88 -25.69 -11.67
CA ARG A 142 -32.39 -24.70 -12.61
C ARG A 142 -33.91 -24.69 -12.52
N ASP A 143 -34.53 -23.53 -12.71
CA ASP A 143 -35.98 -23.34 -12.65
C ASP A 143 -36.56 -23.91 -11.35
N ILE A 144 -35.89 -23.62 -10.22
CA ILE A 144 -36.22 -24.16 -8.91
C ILE A 144 -37.52 -23.51 -8.42
N PRO A 145 -38.56 -24.28 -8.09
CA PRO A 145 -39.78 -23.71 -7.55
C PRO A 145 -39.55 -23.23 -6.11
N GLU A 146 -40.25 -22.15 -5.73
CA GLU A 146 -40.02 -21.42 -4.47
C GLU A 146 -40.23 -22.27 -3.21
N ASP A 147 -41.17 -23.21 -3.25
CA ASP A 147 -41.46 -24.17 -2.18
C ASP A 147 -40.28 -25.12 -1.90
N ARG A 148 -39.54 -25.51 -2.94
CA ARG A 148 -38.36 -26.38 -2.85
C ARG A 148 -37.04 -25.64 -2.73
N ALA A 149 -37.04 -24.31 -2.77
CA ALA A 149 -35.82 -23.50 -2.83
C ALA A 149 -34.82 -23.79 -1.70
N LEU A 150 -35.29 -23.97 -0.45
CA LEU A 150 -34.40 -24.24 0.68
C LEU A 150 -33.73 -25.62 0.64
N GLU A 151 -34.28 -26.58 -0.12
CA GLU A 151 -33.65 -27.89 -0.33
C GLU A 151 -32.32 -27.78 -1.09
N TYR A 152 -32.09 -26.66 -1.77
CA TYR A 152 -30.87 -26.39 -2.53
C TYR A 152 -29.81 -25.68 -1.69
N VAL A 153 -30.10 -25.32 -0.44
CA VAL A 153 -29.18 -24.62 0.44
C VAL A 153 -28.25 -25.61 1.15
N LEU A 154 -26.94 -25.42 0.99
CA LEU A 154 -25.92 -26.12 1.77
C LEU A 154 -25.86 -25.59 3.20
N GLY A 155 -25.98 -24.29 3.37
CA GLY A 155 -25.90 -23.64 4.65
C GLY A 155 -25.87 -22.13 4.55
N TYR A 156 -25.87 -21.51 5.72
CA TYR A 156 -25.91 -20.08 5.92
C TYR A 156 -24.63 -19.62 6.63
N THR A 157 -24.14 -18.45 6.25
CA THR A 157 -22.98 -17.81 6.89
C THR A 157 -23.14 -16.29 6.88
N ALA A 158 -22.25 -15.56 7.53
CA ALA A 158 -22.24 -14.10 7.47
C ALA A 158 -21.28 -13.62 6.39
N SER A 159 -21.62 -12.48 5.76
CA SER A 159 -20.73 -11.77 4.86
C SER A 159 -20.79 -10.27 5.11
N ASN A 160 -19.69 -9.58 4.82
CA ASN A 160 -19.67 -8.13 4.69
C ASN A 160 -19.52 -7.80 3.20
N ASP A 161 -20.58 -7.27 2.57
CA ASP A 161 -20.52 -6.79 1.19
C ASP A 161 -19.82 -5.42 1.15
N VAL A 162 -18.53 -5.43 0.84
CA VAL A 162 -17.76 -4.19 0.79
C VAL A 162 -18.04 -3.44 -0.52
N SER A 163 -18.50 -2.21 -0.38
CA SER A 163 -18.94 -1.35 -1.48
C SER A 163 -18.02 -0.14 -1.69
N ALA A 164 -17.53 0.09 -2.90
CA ALA A 164 -16.84 1.34 -3.26
C ALA A 164 -17.84 2.36 -3.85
N ARG A 165 -18.40 3.26 -3.01
CA ARG A 165 -19.58 4.07 -3.38
C ARG A 165 -19.34 5.04 -4.55
N THR A 166 -18.16 5.65 -4.65
CA THR A 166 -17.85 6.51 -5.83
C THR A 166 -17.90 5.72 -7.13
N LEU A 167 -17.33 4.52 -7.15
CA LEU A 167 -17.36 3.65 -8.33
C LEU A 167 -18.79 3.17 -8.62
N GLN A 168 -19.56 2.88 -7.56
CA GLN A 168 -20.94 2.43 -7.67
C GLN A 168 -21.83 3.49 -8.29
N LEU A 169 -21.67 4.77 -7.90
CA LEU A 169 -22.44 5.88 -8.45
C LEU A 169 -22.00 6.28 -9.87
N ALA A 170 -20.74 6.00 -10.23
CA ALA A 170 -20.21 6.27 -11.56
C ALA A 170 -20.61 5.21 -12.61
N ALA A 171 -20.95 4.00 -12.17
CA ALA A 171 -21.29 2.88 -13.04
C ALA A 171 -22.80 2.61 -13.04
N LYS A 172 -23.36 2.23 -14.20
CA LYS A 172 -24.75 1.76 -14.30
C LYS A 172 -24.96 0.37 -13.71
N GLN A 173 -23.89 -0.39 -13.49
CA GLN A 173 -23.90 -1.76 -12.98
C GLN A 173 -22.96 -1.87 -11.79
N TRP A 174 -23.42 -2.48 -10.69
CA TRP A 174 -22.71 -2.47 -9.40
C TRP A 174 -21.60 -3.52 -9.28
N SER A 175 -21.59 -4.51 -10.18
CA SER A 175 -20.64 -5.62 -10.14
C SER A 175 -19.18 -5.16 -10.11
N PHE A 176 -18.84 -4.06 -10.80
CA PHE A 176 -17.47 -3.53 -10.78
C PHE A 176 -17.10 -2.87 -9.43
N SER A 177 -17.99 -2.06 -8.86
CA SER A 177 -17.74 -1.34 -7.60
C SER A 177 -17.78 -2.22 -6.36
N LYS A 178 -18.45 -3.37 -6.45
CA LYS A 178 -18.60 -4.32 -5.35
C LYS A 178 -17.78 -5.60 -5.54
N GLY A 179 -17.35 -5.93 -6.75
CA GLY A 179 -16.58 -7.14 -7.10
C GLY A 179 -15.06 -7.00 -7.03
N LEU A 180 -14.56 -6.10 -6.18
CA LEU A 180 -13.14 -5.86 -5.96
C LEU A 180 -12.49 -7.02 -5.18
N ASP A 181 -11.18 -7.22 -5.32
CA ASP A 181 -10.48 -8.26 -4.58
C ASP A 181 -10.65 -8.10 -3.06
N ASN A 182 -10.97 -9.21 -2.38
CA ASN A 182 -11.19 -9.25 -0.93
C ASN A 182 -12.37 -8.37 -0.42
N SER A 183 -13.32 -8.00 -1.30
CA SER A 183 -14.52 -7.23 -0.95
C SER A 183 -15.72 -8.09 -0.50
N CYS A 184 -15.54 -9.41 -0.40
CA CYS A 184 -16.55 -10.34 0.09
C CYS A 184 -15.94 -11.25 1.17
N PRO A 185 -15.55 -10.70 2.32
CA PRO A 185 -15.28 -11.49 3.52
C PRO A 185 -16.50 -12.34 3.89
N MET A 186 -16.24 -13.59 4.26
CA MET A 186 -17.28 -14.57 4.59
C MET A 186 -16.83 -15.49 5.72
N GLY A 187 -17.74 -15.81 6.63
CA GLY A 187 -17.51 -16.67 7.79
C GLY A 187 -18.37 -16.23 8.98
N PRO A 188 -18.02 -16.60 10.22
CA PRO A 188 -16.91 -17.47 10.60
C PRO A 188 -17.22 -18.96 10.43
N VAL A 189 -18.51 -19.32 10.36
CA VAL A 189 -19.04 -20.69 10.30
C VAL A 189 -20.01 -20.81 9.13
N LEU A 190 -20.04 -21.98 8.48
CA LEU A 190 -21.14 -22.38 7.61
C LEU A 190 -22.09 -23.27 8.40
N VAL A 191 -23.31 -22.78 8.63
CA VAL A 191 -24.33 -23.46 9.44
C VAL A 191 -25.32 -24.18 8.54
N SER A 192 -25.50 -25.48 8.77
CA SER A 192 -26.44 -26.31 8.02
C SER A 192 -27.88 -25.84 8.24
N PRO A 193 -28.78 -25.99 7.24
CA PRO A 193 -30.21 -25.76 7.44
C PRO A 193 -30.81 -26.57 8.59
N SER A 194 -30.21 -27.69 8.99
CA SER A 194 -30.69 -28.47 10.15
C SER A 194 -30.54 -27.76 11.50
N ALA A 195 -29.73 -26.70 11.57
CA ALA A 195 -29.51 -25.90 12.77
C ALA A 195 -30.19 -24.51 12.71
N ILE A 196 -30.79 -24.14 11.58
CA ILE A 196 -31.49 -22.87 11.36
C ILE A 196 -32.89 -23.18 10.79
N ASP A 197 -33.90 -23.12 11.67
CA ASP A 197 -35.29 -23.47 11.33
C ASP A 197 -35.88 -22.58 10.21
N ASP A 198 -35.64 -21.26 10.30
CA ASP A 198 -36.08 -20.29 9.29
C ASP A 198 -34.99 -19.23 9.02
N PRO A 199 -34.44 -19.15 7.80
CA PRO A 199 -33.47 -18.10 7.45
C PRO A 199 -34.07 -16.69 7.47
N GLN A 200 -35.40 -16.55 7.50
CA GLN A 200 -36.10 -15.27 7.57
C GLN A 200 -36.38 -14.78 9.00
N SER A 201 -35.81 -15.40 10.04
CA SER A 201 -36.04 -14.96 11.43
C SER A 201 -34.78 -14.57 12.19
N LEU A 202 -33.63 -14.43 11.53
CA LEU A 202 -32.34 -14.22 12.17
C LEU A 202 -32.08 -12.74 12.47
N GLY A 203 -31.68 -12.42 13.70
CA GLY A 203 -31.09 -11.12 14.01
C GLY A 203 -29.81 -10.89 13.20
N ILE A 204 -29.69 -9.71 12.59
CA ILE A 204 -28.51 -9.28 11.82
C ILE A 204 -28.01 -7.93 12.31
N LYS A 205 -26.72 -7.84 12.64
CA LYS A 205 -26.10 -6.60 13.13
C LYS A 205 -24.76 -6.35 12.48
N ALA A 206 -24.45 -5.08 12.26
CA ALA A 206 -23.10 -4.60 11.98
C ALA A 206 -22.62 -3.77 13.17
N ILE A 207 -21.41 -4.06 13.67
CA ILE A 207 -20.74 -3.28 14.70
C ILE A 207 -19.44 -2.75 14.12
N TYR A 208 -19.36 -1.44 13.93
CA TYR A 208 -18.16 -0.77 13.44
C TYR A 208 -17.45 -0.08 14.60
N ASN A 209 -16.20 -0.46 14.86
CA ASN A 209 -15.38 0.07 15.95
C ASN A 209 -16.05 0.05 17.33
N GLY A 210 -16.86 -0.98 17.60
CA GLY A 210 -17.59 -1.15 18.87
C GLY A 210 -18.91 -0.39 18.97
N GLN A 211 -19.31 0.34 17.92
CA GLN A 211 -20.62 0.98 17.80
C GLN A 211 -21.50 0.17 16.85
N THR A 212 -22.70 -0.22 17.31
CA THR A 212 -23.71 -0.83 16.42
C THR A 212 -24.12 0.19 15.37
N VAL A 213 -23.90 -0.14 14.11
CA VAL A 213 -24.18 0.72 12.96
C VAL A 213 -25.37 0.25 12.13
N GLN A 214 -25.62 -1.07 12.08
CA GLN A 214 -26.83 -1.70 11.55
C GLN A 214 -27.40 -2.66 12.62
N ASP A 215 -28.71 -2.68 12.81
CA ASP A 215 -29.41 -3.59 13.74
C ASP A 215 -30.80 -3.89 13.17
N SER A 216 -31.00 -5.11 12.66
CA SER A 216 -32.23 -5.50 11.96
C SER A 216 -32.47 -7.01 12.08
N ASN A 217 -33.40 -7.54 11.31
CA ASN A 217 -33.73 -8.96 11.24
C ASN A 217 -34.01 -9.38 9.79
N THR A 218 -33.64 -10.60 9.42
CA THR A 218 -33.81 -11.12 8.06
C THR A 218 -35.28 -11.20 7.59
N LYS A 219 -36.26 -11.10 8.51
CA LYS A 219 -37.68 -10.94 8.17
C LYS A 219 -38.00 -9.67 7.38
N ASN A 220 -37.13 -8.66 7.47
CA ASN A 220 -37.29 -7.39 6.76
C ASN A 220 -36.87 -7.49 5.30
N MET A 221 -36.38 -8.64 4.85
CA MET A 221 -36.10 -8.85 3.43
C MET A 221 -37.37 -8.68 2.60
N ILE A 222 -37.27 -7.99 1.47
CA ILE A 222 -38.37 -7.80 0.52
C ILE A 222 -38.64 -9.12 -0.22
N PHE A 223 -37.59 -9.75 -0.73
CA PHE A 223 -37.62 -11.07 -1.34
C PHE A 223 -36.95 -12.08 -0.40
N SER A 224 -37.71 -13.07 0.06
CA SER A 224 -37.22 -14.15 0.94
C SER A 224 -36.14 -15.00 0.26
N VAL A 225 -35.26 -15.67 1.01
CA VAL A 225 -34.26 -16.60 0.44
C VAL A 225 -34.88 -17.58 -0.57
N ARG A 226 -36.09 -18.09 -0.27
CA ARG A 226 -36.86 -18.94 -1.18
C ARG A 226 -37.14 -18.27 -2.51
N LYS A 227 -37.69 -17.05 -2.45
CA LYS A 227 -37.98 -16.24 -3.64
C LYS A 227 -36.74 -15.95 -4.45
N GLN A 228 -35.63 -15.62 -3.77
CA GLN A 228 -34.37 -15.30 -4.42
C GLN A 228 -33.83 -16.49 -5.21
N ILE A 229 -33.73 -17.66 -4.60
CA ILE A 229 -33.27 -18.89 -5.26
C ILE A 229 -34.19 -19.23 -6.46
N SER A 230 -35.51 -19.14 -6.27
CA SER A 230 -36.46 -19.41 -7.35
C SER A 230 -36.28 -18.45 -8.52
N CYS A 231 -36.24 -17.14 -8.26
CA CYS A 231 -36.05 -16.13 -9.29
C CYS A 231 -34.68 -16.23 -9.98
N LEU A 232 -33.59 -16.39 -9.23
CA LEU A 232 -32.23 -16.47 -9.76
C LEU A 232 -31.97 -17.75 -10.58
N SER A 233 -32.74 -18.80 -10.34
CA SER A 233 -32.66 -20.05 -11.09
C SER A 233 -33.56 -20.09 -12.34
N ARG A 234 -34.42 -19.09 -12.55
CA ARG A 234 -35.25 -19.01 -13.76
C ARG A 234 -34.38 -18.86 -15.01
N GLY A 235 -34.44 -19.85 -15.89
CA GLY A 235 -33.65 -19.91 -17.12
C GLY A 235 -32.14 -20.05 -16.90
N THR A 236 -31.66 -20.13 -15.65
CA THR A 236 -30.24 -20.14 -15.31
C THR A 236 -29.92 -21.19 -14.27
N THR A 237 -28.88 -22.00 -14.50
CA THR A 237 -28.43 -22.98 -13.50
C THR A 237 -27.73 -22.29 -12.32
N LEU A 238 -28.19 -22.56 -11.10
CA LEU A 238 -27.47 -22.30 -9.86
C LEU A 238 -26.65 -23.54 -9.53
N GLU A 239 -25.32 -23.44 -9.63
CA GLU A 239 -24.41 -24.55 -9.36
C GLU A 239 -24.17 -24.71 -7.85
N ALA A 240 -23.98 -25.94 -7.39
CA ALA A 240 -23.45 -26.18 -6.06
C ALA A 240 -22.13 -25.42 -5.86
N GLY A 241 -21.94 -24.83 -4.68
CA GLY A 241 -20.84 -23.91 -4.37
C GLY A 241 -21.10 -22.46 -4.78
N SER A 242 -22.22 -22.16 -5.48
CA SER A 242 -22.64 -20.77 -5.69
C SER A 242 -22.99 -20.12 -4.36
N VAL A 243 -22.63 -18.84 -4.24
CA VAL A 243 -22.83 -18.02 -3.05
C VAL A 243 -23.88 -16.97 -3.39
N LEU A 244 -24.89 -16.82 -2.54
CA LEU A 244 -25.91 -15.78 -2.64
C LEU A 244 -25.80 -14.82 -1.46
N LEU A 245 -25.50 -13.57 -1.77
CA LEU A 245 -25.57 -12.42 -0.87
C LEU A 245 -26.99 -11.84 -0.95
N THR A 246 -27.67 -11.80 0.19
CA THR A 246 -29.12 -11.59 0.25
C THR A 246 -29.53 -10.12 0.38
N GLY A 247 -28.57 -9.19 0.36
CA GLY A 247 -28.78 -7.77 0.59
C GLY A 247 -28.58 -7.38 2.05
N THR A 248 -28.56 -6.07 2.30
CA THR A 248 -28.21 -5.48 3.60
C THR A 248 -29.34 -4.63 4.19
N PRO A 249 -29.52 -4.62 5.52
CA PRO A 249 -30.51 -3.76 6.19
C PRO A 249 -30.06 -2.29 6.25
N ALA A 250 -30.95 -1.42 6.74
CA ALA A 250 -30.64 -0.02 7.01
C ALA A 250 -29.42 0.18 7.92
N GLY A 251 -28.75 1.33 7.77
CA GLY A 251 -27.65 1.78 8.64
C GLY A 251 -26.27 1.74 7.97
N ILE A 252 -26.21 1.61 6.65
CA ILE A 252 -24.96 1.64 5.89
C ILE A 252 -24.27 3.00 6.04
N GLY A 253 -22.95 3.02 5.94
CA GLY A 253 -22.14 4.22 6.18
C GLY A 253 -22.42 5.37 5.22
N TYR A 254 -22.81 5.06 3.97
CA TYR A 254 -23.13 6.06 2.94
C TYR A 254 -24.32 6.98 3.28
N PHE A 255 -25.34 6.47 3.98
CA PHE A 255 -26.54 7.23 4.34
C PHE A 255 -26.43 7.95 5.69
N LYS A 256 -25.39 7.66 6.49
CA LYS A 256 -25.15 8.38 7.76
C LYS A 256 -24.77 9.84 7.55
N LYS A 257 -25.09 10.66 8.56
CA LYS A 257 -24.75 12.09 8.64
C LYS A 257 -24.03 12.36 9.97
N PRO A 258 -22.70 12.59 9.98
CA PRO A 258 -21.77 12.52 8.84
C PRO A 258 -21.63 11.10 8.26
N ARG A 259 -21.21 11.01 7.00
CA ARG A 259 -20.96 9.71 6.35
C ARG A 259 -19.89 8.94 7.12
N VAL A 260 -20.08 7.63 7.23
CA VAL A 260 -19.12 6.71 7.82
C VAL A 260 -18.54 5.86 6.70
N SER A 261 -17.23 5.64 6.71
CA SER A 261 -16.56 4.75 5.76
C SER A 261 -15.67 3.78 6.54
N LEU A 262 -15.29 2.68 5.89
CA LEU A 262 -14.28 1.77 6.40
C LEU A 262 -12.92 2.47 6.40
N GLU A 263 -12.39 2.68 7.60
CA GLU A 263 -11.13 3.36 7.84
C GLU A 263 -10.00 2.37 8.13
N ASP A 264 -8.79 2.92 8.18
CA ASP A 264 -7.60 2.18 8.58
C ASP A 264 -7.63 1.75 10.04
N GLY A 265 -7.20 0.51 10.29
CA GLY A 265 -7.34 -0.13 11.60
C GLY A 265 -8.79 -0.38 12.04
N GLY A 266 -9.78 0.01 11.22
CA GLY A 266 -11.19 -0.20 11.47
C GLY A 266 -11.51 -1.68 11.64
N ARG A 267 -12.37 -1.96 12.62
CA ARG A 267 -12.94 -3.27 12.86
C ARG A 267 -14.41 -3.23 12.50
N ILE A 268 -14.84 -4.13 11.64
CA ILE A 268 -16.25 -4.37 11.34
C ILE A 268 -16.59 -5.80 11.74
N ASP A 269 -17.65 -5.92 12.54
CA ASP A 269 -18.19 -7.19 13.00
C ASP A 269 -19.58 -7.36 12.40
N ILE A 270 -19.79 -8.41 11.60
CA ILE A 270 -21.11 -8.79 11.12
C ILE A 270 -21.60 -9.96 11.98
N GLN A 271 -22.61 -9.69 12.80
CA GLN A 271 -23.20 -10.71 13.67
C GLN A 271 -24.50 -11.20 13.05
N ILE A 272 -24.61 -12.52 12.91
CA ILE A 272 -25.86 -13.16 12.56
C ILE A 272 -26.20 -14.20 13.63
N GLU A 273 -27.43 -14.12 14.12
CA GLU A 273 -27.97 -15.07 15.10
C GLU A 273 -27.79 -16.52 14.62
N LYS A 274 -27.46 -17.43 15.55
CA LYS A 274 -27.14 -18.86 15.28
C LYS A 274 -25.92 -19.14 14.37
N ILE A 275 -25.29 -18.12 13.77
CA ILE A 275 -24.10 -18.27 12.90
C ILE A 275 -22.82 -17.80 13.61
N GLY A 276 -22.92 -16.71 14.37
CA GLY A 276 -21.79 -16.06 15.05
C GLY A 276 -21.34 -14.77 14.37
N THR A 277 -20.13 -14.31 14.70
CA THR A 277 -19.62 -13.00 14.28
C THR A 277 -18.50 -13.11 13.25
N LEU A 278 -18.73 -12.60 12.04
CA LEU A 278 -17.66 -12.36 11.07
C LEU A 278 -16.89 -11.11 11.48
N VAL A 279 -15.68 -11.31 12.00
CA VAL A 279 -14.77 -10.21 12.35
C VAL A 279 -13.85 -9.91 11.18
N ASN A 280 -13.85 -8.68 10.68
CA ASN A 280 -12.85 -8.19 9.75
C ASN A 280 -12.06 -7.04 10.37
N LYS A 281 -10.74 -7.08 10.21
CA LYS A 281 -9.84 -6.00 10.64
C LYS A 281 -9.03 -5.46 9.48
N ASN A 282 -8.81 -4.17 9.49
CA ASN A 282 -7.78 -3.54 8.69
C ASN A 282 -6.45 -3.47 9.51
N TRP A 283 -5.30 -3.30 8.85
CA TRP A 283 -4.00 -3.19 9.56
C TRP A 283 -4.02 -2.05 10.56
N SER A 284 -3.52 -2.27 11.78
CA SER A 284 -3.50 -1.22 12.80
C SER A 284 -2.50 -0.12 12.44
N THR A 285 -2.84 1.13 12.77
CA THR A 285 -2.00 2.31 12.51
C THR A 285 -0.60 2.16 13.09
N LEU A 286 -0.46 1.46 14.23
CA LEU A 286 0.83 1.14 14.84
C LEU A 286 1.73 0.35 13.88
N TRP A 287 1.23 -0.73 13.29
CA TRP A 287 2.03 -1.55 12.38
C TRP A 287 2.36 -0.84 11.08
N LYS A 288 1.40 -0.09 10.51
CA LYS A 288 1.69 0.75 9.34
C LYS A 288 2.80 1.77 9.63
N THR A 289 2.72 2.42 10.79
CA THR A 289 3.74 3.38 11.25
C THR A 289 5.08 2.70 11.46
N LEU A 290 5.13 1.51 12.09
CA LEU A 290 6.36 0.75 12.26
C LEU A 290 7.01 0.40 10.92
N VAL A 291 6.24 0.00 9.91
CA VAL A 291 6.77 -0.31 8.58
C VAL A 291 7.36 0.93 7.91
N ILE A 292 6.68 2.07 7.96
CA ILE A 292 7.19 3.33 7.40
C ILE A 292 8.42 3.85 8.14
N VAL A 293 8.41 3.81 9.47
CA VAL A 293 9.56 4.23 10.28
C VAL A 293 10.76 3.35 9.99
N ASN A 294 10.58 2.02 9.91
CA ASN A 294 11.66 1.09 9.58
C ASN A 294 12.23 1.36 8.18
N GLN A 295 11.36 1.60 7.20
CA GLN A 295 11.79 1.98 5.86
C GLN A 295 12.52 3.33 5.84
N GLY A 296 12.08 4.30 6.66
CA GLY A 296 12.77 5.57 6.86
C GLY A 296 14.17 5.39 7.47
N ILE A 297 14.33 4.51 8.46
CA ILE A 297 15.63 4.14 9.03
C ILE A 297 16.53 3.51 7.95
N PHE A 298 16.01 2.63 7.10
CA PHE A 298 16.77 2.05 5.98
C PHE A 298 17.28 3.12 5.02
N VAL A 299 16.42 4.06 4.64
CA VAL A 299 16.81 5.16 3.75
C VAL A 299 17.90 6.03 4.40
N ILE A 300 17.72 6.45 5.66
CA ILE A 300 18.71 7.30 6.34
C ILE A 300 20.06 6.57 6.49
N ALA A 301 20.04 5.33 7.01
CA ALA A 301 21.25 4.56 7.28
C ALA A 301 22.07 4.25 6.02
N SER A 302 21.40 4.08 4.87
CA SER A 302 22.07 3.81 3.59
C SER A 302 22.48 5.08 2.86
N VAL A 303 21.73 6.19 2.94
CA VAL A 303 22.07 7.45 2.25
C VAL A 303 23.27 8.15 2.88
N ILE A 304 23.37 8.16 4.22
CA ILE A 304 24.48 8.82 4.94
C ILE A 304 25.87 8.39 4.40
N PRO A 305 26.28 7.12 4.46
CA PRO A 305 27.60 6.72 3.95
C PRO A 305 27.74 6.94 2.44
N THR A 306 26.62 6.95 1.72
CA THR A 306 26.58 7.10 0.27
C THR A 306 26.78 8.54 -0.17
N MET A 307 26.40 9.56 0.61
CA MET A 307 26.41 10.97 0.16
C MET A 307 27.24 11.93 1.05
N SER A 308 28.03 11.39 1.97
CA SER A 308 28.85 12.13 2.94
C SER A 308 30.24 12.60 2.46
N ILE A 309 30.55 12.52 1.17
CA ILE A 309 31.93 12.71 0.66
C ILE A 309 32.37 14.19 0.62
N ALA A 310 31.44 15.14 0.43
CA ALA A 310 31.79 16.52 0.14
C ALA A 310 32.73 17.20 1.17
N PRO A 311 32.50 17.14 2.49
CA PRO A 311 33.40 17.73 3.48
C PRO A 311 34.76 17.03 3.58
N LEU A 312 34.84 15.78 3.12
CA LEU A 312 36.05 14.95 3.15
C LEU A 312 36.97 15.21 1.94
N THR A 313 36.51 15.99 0.97
CA THR A 313 37.22 16.27 -0.28
C THR A 313 38.67 16.73 -0.06
N PRO A 314 38.96 17.72 0.83
CA PRO A 314 40.34 18.15 1.05
C PRO A 314 41.23 17.04 1.61
N ILE A 315 40.68 16.20 2.50
CA ILE A 315 41.39 15.07 3.12
C ILE A 315 41.73 14.01 2.07
N PHE A 316 40.79 13.69 1.18
CA PHE A 316 41.02 12.70 0.11
C PHE A 316 42.01 13.19 -0.95
N MET A 317 41.96 14.48 -1.29
CA MET A 317 42.94 15.08 -2.20
C MET A 317 44.36 14.98 -1.63
N GLN A 318 44.52 15.29 -0.34
CA GLN A 318 45.82 15.22 0.33
C GLN A 318 46.30 13.77 0.52
N GLN A 319 45.43 12.86 0.94
CA GLN A 319 45.82 11.49 1.27
C GLN A 319 46.22 10.65 0.05
N TRP A 320 45.52 10.83 -1.07
CA TRP A 320 45.75 10.04 -2.28
C TRP A 320 46.44 10.82 -3.40
N GLU A 321 46.82 12.07 -3.15
CA GLU A 321 47.48 12.97 -4.11
C GLU A 321 46.72 13.03 -5.45
N LYS A 322 45.40 13.23 -5.35
CA LYS A 322 44.47 13.23 -6.48
C LYS A 322 43.87 14.61 -6.74
N SER A 323 43.51 14.85 -7.99
CA SER A 323 42.87 16.09 -8.40
C SER A 323 41.46 16.22 -7.81
N LEU A 324 40.92 17.43 -7.78
CA LEU A 324 39.53 17.66 -7.37
C LEU A 324 38.54 16.87 -8.26
N ALA A 325 38.83 16.75 -9.55
CA ALA A 325 38.03 15.96 -10.49
C ALA A 325 38.01 14.46 -10.16
N ASP A 326 39.17 13.89 -9.80
CA ASP A 326 39.26 12.49 -9.38
C ASP A 326 38.48 12.24 -8.08
N VAL A 327 38.50 13.17 -7.13
CA VAL A 327 37.72 13.02 -5.88
C VAL A 327 36.22 13.21 -6.14
N ALA A 328 35.84 14.13 -7.04
CA ALA A 328 34.45 14.31 -7.46
C ALA A 328 33.87 13.05 -8.13
N LEU A 329 34.71 12.26 -8.82
CA LEU A 329 34.32 10.97 -9.41
C LEU A 329 33.82 9.96 -8.36
N LEU A 330 34.32 10.00 -7.12
CA LEU A 330 33.85 9.15 -6.01
C LEU A 330 32.37 9.39 -5.68
N THR A 331 31.89 10.61 -5.88
CA THR A 331 30.47 10.96 -5.77
C THR A 331 29.74 10.61 -7.06
N GLY A 332 30.31 10.94 -8.21
CA GLY A 332 29.71 10.68 -9.53
C GLY A 332 29.34 9.21 -9.76
N VAL A 333 30.29 8.29 -9.54
CA VAL A 333 30.07 6.85 -9.76
C VAL A 333 28.96 6.29 -8.86
N THR A 334 28.86 6.80 -7.63
CA THR A 334 27.77 6.41 -6.73
C THR A 334 26.42 6.95 -7.20
N VAL A 335 26.37 8.22 -7.65
CA VAL A 335 25.15 8.85 -8.16
C VAL A 335 24.60 8.08 -9.36
N ILE A 336 25.43 7.76 -10.36
CA ILE A 336 24.97 7.05 -11.57
C ILE A 336 24.43 5.66 -11.25
N LEU A 337 25.08 4.91 -10.36
CA LEU A 337 24.62 3.57 -9.94
C LEU A 337 23.32 3.62 -9.14
N LEU A 338 23.17 4.62 -8.26
CA LEU A 338 21.92 4.86 -7.55
C LEU A 338 20.75 5.06 -8.52
N GLY A 339 21.01 5.60 -9.72
CA GLY A 339 20.07 5.71 -10.83
C GLY A 339 19.78 4.37 -11.50
N TYR A 340 20.78 3.84 -12.21
CA TYR A 340 20.61 2.76 -13.16
C TYR A 340 20.35 1.39 -12.51
N CYS A 341 20.78 1.15 -11.28
CA CYS A 341 20.47 -0.11 -10.59
C CYS A 341 18.96 -0.28 -10.31
N ASN A 342 18.16 0.79 -10.36
CA ASN A 342 16.71 0.70 -10.24
C ASN A 342 16.04 -0.15 -11.33
N PHE A 343 16.64 -0.24 -12.52
CA PHE A 343 16.15 -1.14 -13.58
C PHE A 343 16.19 -2.62 -13.17
N ILE A 344 17.02 -2.98 -12.19
CA ILE A 344 17.13 -4.33 -11.66
C ILE A 344 16.34 -4.46 -10.35
N ILE A 345 16.48 -3.47 -9.45
CA ILE A 345 15.86 -3.51 -8.12
C ILE A 345 14.34 -3.45 -8.18
N VAL A 346 13.75 -2.60 -9.04
CA VAL A 346 12.29 -2.46 -9.12
C VAL A 346 11.62 -3.75 -9.61
N PRO A 347 12.06 -4.39 -10.71
CA PRO A 347 11.55 -5.70 -11.08
C PRO A 347 11.80 -6.79 -10.02
N SER A 348 12.96 -6.76 -9.35
CA SER A 348 13.28 -7.72 -8.29
C SER A 348 12.27 -7.66 -7.13
N CYS A 349 11.78 -6.47 -6.78
CA CYS A 349 10.73 -6.29 -5.76
C CYS A 349 9.41 -6.97 -6.15
N GLU A 350 9.10 -7.01 -7.44
CA GLU A 350 7.90 -7.67 -7.96
C GLU A 350 8.04 -9.19 -8.05
N ILE A 351 9.26 -9.72 -8.24
CA ILE A 351 9.53 -11.18 -8.34
C ILE A 351 9.73 -11.83 -6.97
N PHE A 352 10.58 -11.24 -6.13
CA PHE A 352 11.06 -11.86 -4.89
C PHE A 352 10.38 -11.30 -3.64
N GLY A 353 9.71 -10.15 -3.77
CA GLY A 353 9.07 -9.44 -2.67
C GLY A 353 9.86 -8.20 -2.26
N ARG A 354 9.19 -7.28 -1.56
CA ARG A 354 9.79 -6.00 -1.15
C ARG A 354 10.82 -6.25 -0.06
N ARG A 355 10.54 -7.18 0.86
CA ARG A 355 11.39 -7.42 2.03
C ARG A 355 12.75 -8.03 1.68
N VAL A 356 12.76 -9.07 0.84
CA VAL A 356 14.02 -9.72 0.42
C VAL A 356 14.91 -8.74 -0.30
N THR A 357 14.33 -7.96 -1.21
CA THR A 357 15.07 -6.98 -2.00
C THR A 357 15.71 -5.93 -1.09
N LEU A 358 14.99 -5.44 -0.08
CA LEU A 358 15.54 -4.51 0.92
C LEU A 358 16.65 -5.13 1.77
N LEU A 359 16.51 -6.38 2.21
CA LEU A 359 17.54 -7.08 2.97
C LEU A 359 18.82 -7.27 2.14
N VAL A 360 18.70 -7.63 0.86
CA VAL A 360 19.85 -7.75 -0.06
C VAL A 360 20.53 -6.40 -0.23
N CYS A 361 19.77 -5.33 -0.47
CA CYS A 361 20.32 -3.97 -0.58
C CYS A 361 21.01 -3.52 0.72
N ALA A 362 20.43 -3.85 1.88
CA ALA A 362 21.00 -3.56 3.19
C ALA A 362 22.34 -4.29 3.42
N LEU A 363 22.46 -5.54 2.98
CA LEU A 363 23.70 -6.31 3.04
C LEU A 363 24.78 -5.76 2.12
N LEU A 364 24.41 -5.34 0.90
CA LEU A 364 25.33 -4.68 -0.03
C LEU A 364 25.89 -3.37 0.57
N ASN A 365 25.03 -2.55 1.18
CA ASN A 365 25.45 -1.34 1.88
C ASN A 365 26.36 -1.63 3.09
N LEU A 366 26.06 -2.67 3.86
CA LEU A 366 26.91 -3.08 4.99
C LEU A 366 28.32 -3.44 4.50
N GLY A 367 28.42 -4.28 3.46
CA GLY A 367 29.69 -4.64 2.84
C GLY A 367 30.43 -3.43 2.27
N ALA A 368 29.72 -2.49 1.65
CA ALA A 368 30.29 -1.26 1.12
C ALA A 368 30.85 -0.34 2.21
N CYS A 369 30.19 -0.24 3.37
CA CYS A 369 30.68 0.55 4.52
C CYS A 369 31.98 -0.05 5.10
N ILE A 370 32.03 -1.38 5.28
CA ILE A 370 33.23 -2.08 5.76
C ILE A 370 34.39 -1.87 4.78
N TRP A 371 34.12 -1.98 3.48
CA TRP A 371 35.14 -1.79 2.45
C TRP A 371 35.62 -0.33 2.40
N GLN A 372 34.73 0.66 2.49
CA GLN A 372 35.12 2.08 2.57
C GLN A 372 35.99 2.38 3.79
N ALA A 373 35.69 1.76 4.95
CA ALA A 373 36.46 1.97 6.18
C ALA A 373 37.89 1.38 6.11
N THR A 374 38.05 0.27 5.39
CA THR A 374 39.32 -0.49 5.29
C THR A 374 40.16 -0.14 4.07
N ALA A 375 39.58 0.53 3.07
CA ALA A 375 40.29 0.89 1.84
C ALA A 375 41.56 1.72 2.10
N THR A 376 42.67 1.33 1.47
CA THR A 376 43.97 2.00 1.57
C THR A 376 44.31 2.77 0.29
N SER A 377 43.82 2.33 -0.86
CA SER A 377 44.03 2.98 -2.16
C SER A 377 42.77 3.64 -2.70
N TYR A 378 42.96 4.69 -3.52
CA TYR A 378 41.87 5.37 -4.23
C TYR A 378 41.02 4.39 -5.06
N GLY A 379 41.64 3.47 -5.81
CA GLY A 379 40.91 2.49 -6.62
C GLY A 379 40.08 1.52 -5.78
N SER A 380 40.59 1.08 -4.63
CA SER A 380 39.84 0.24 -3.69
C SER A 380 38.66 1.01 -3.09
N PHE A 381 38.85 2.28 -2.74
CA PHE A 381 37.78 3.14 -2.24
C PHE A 381 36.71 3.36 -3.32
N LEU A 382 37.10 3.67 -4.56
CA LEU A 382 36.20 3.81 -5.71
C LEU A 382 35.39 2.53 -5.97
N ALA A 383 35.98 1.34 -5.85
CA ALA A 383 35.25 0.08 -5.96
C ALA A 383 34.21 -0.09 -4.83
N ALA A 384 34.55 0.29 -3.60
CA ALA A 384 33.60 0.30 -2.50
C ALA A 384 32.43 1.27 -2.73
N ARG A 385 32.69 2.40 -3.40
CA ARG A 385 31.67 3.39 -3.81
C ARG A 385 30.69 2.85 -4.86
N ILE A 386 31.16 1.97 -5.75
CA ILE A 386 30.31 1.26 -6.72
C ILE A 386 29.31 0.35 -5.99
N LEU A 387 29.81 -0.40 -5.00
CA LEU A 387 28.97 -1.28 -4.20
C LEU A 387 27.94 -0.48 -3.37
N ALA A 388 28.36 0.65 -2.78
CA ALA A 388 27.47 1.56 -2.04
C ALA A 388 26.33 2.11 -2.93
N GLY A 389 26.66 2.58 -4.15
CA GLY A 389 25.64 3.10 -5.08
C GLY A 389 24.61 2.04 -5.48
N THR A 390 25.06 0.79 -5.65
CA THR A 390 24.18 -0.35 -5.96
C THR A 390 23.24 -0.65 -4.79
N GLY A 391 23.76 -0.76 -3.56
CA GLY A 391 22.96 -1.03 -2.37
C GLY A 391 21.99 0.10 -2.01
N ALA A 392 22.35 1.36 -2.31
CA ALA A 392 21.52 2.53 -2.04
C ALA A 392 20.43 2.80 -3.10
N SER A 393 20.42 2.09 -4.23
CA SER A 393 19.44 2.31 -5.30
C SER A 393 17.99 2.05 -4.87
N ALA A 394 17.78 1.11 -3.94
CA ALA A 394 16.48 0.80 -3.34
C ALA A 394 15.81 1.96 -2.59
N ASN A 395 16.57 2.98 -2.19
CA ASN A 395 16.12 4.03 -1.27
C ASN A 395 14.96 4.85 -1.81
N GLU A 396 14.97 5.13 -3.12
CA GLU A 396 13.99 6.02 -3.74
C GLU A 396 12.78 5.26 -4.29
N SER A 397 13.01 4.11 -4.91
CA SER A 397 11.96 3.41 -5.65
C SER A 397 11.07 2.56 -4.75
N ILE A 398 11.64 1.77 -3.82
CA ILE A 398 10.88 0.75 -3.07
C ILE A 398 9.90 1.38 -2.07
N MET A 399 10.31 2.46 -1.40
CA MET A 399 9.46 3.12 -0.40
C MET A 399 8.14 3.61 -1.02
N SER A 400 8.16 4.13 -2.25
CA SER A 400 6.94 4.54 -2.96
C SER A 400 5.99 3.36 -3.20
N VAL A 401 6.54 2.20 -3.57
CA VAL A 401 5.80 0.95 -3.78
C VAL A 401 5.16 0.51 -2.46
N VAL A 402 5.94 0.47 -1.38
CA VAL A 402 5.49 0.09 -0.02
C VAL A 402 4.37 1.01 0.48
N VAL A 403 4.50 2.32 0.30
CA VAL A 403 3.45 3.28 0.67
C VAL A 403 2.16 2.99 -0.11
N THR A 404 2.26 2.66 -1.40
CA THR A 404 1.08 2.33 -2.21
C THR A 404 0.45 0.97 -1.88
N ASP A 405 1.22 0.03 -1.31
CA ASP A 405 0.74 -1.28 -0.89
C ASP A 405 -0.06 -1.20 0.43
N ILE A 406 0.30 -0.24 1.30
CA ILE A 406 -0.19 -0.13 2.69
C ILE A 406 -1.24 0.98 2.88
N TYR A 407 -1.10 2.13 2.22
CA TYR A 407 -1.90 3.33 2.49
C TYR A 407 -2.93 3.66 1.40
N PHE A 408 -4.04 4.23 1.87
CA PHE A 408 -5.12 4.74 1.04
C PHE A 408 -4.71 5.94 0.19
N LEU A 409 -5.26 6.04 -1.03
CA LEU A 409 -4.97 7.09 -2.02
C LEU A 409 -4.98 8.51 -1.44
N HIS A 410 -5.97 8.85 -0.62
CA HIS A 410 -6.10 10.20 -0.04
C HIS A 410 -5.03 10.52 1.01
N GLU A 411 -4.39 9.50 1.59
CA GLU A 411 -3.32 9.68 2.59
C GLU A 411 -1.92 9.52 2.00
N ARG A 412 -1.81 9.00 0.76
CA ARG A 412 -0.50 8.73 0.13
C ARG A 412 0.38 9.96 0.02
N GLY A 413 -0.17 11.12 -0.32
CA GLY A 413 0.61 12.36 -0.46
C GLY A 413 1.43 12.67 0.80
N LYS A 414 0.80 12.51 1.97
CA LYS A 414 1.45 12.69 3.28
C LYS A 414 2.61 11.71 3.49
N TYR A 415 2.39 10.42 3.22
CA TYR A 415 3.40 9.38 3.45
C TYR A 415 4.50 9.35 2.39
N VAL A 416 4.19 9.68 1.13
CA VAL A 416 5.20 9.93 0.07
C VAL A 416 6.03 11.17 0.41
N GLY A 417 5.44 12.21 0.99
CA GLY A 417 6.21 13.35 1.52
C GLY A 417 7.16 12.92 2.65
N SER A 418 6.70 12.10 3.59
CA SER A 418 7.53 11.59 4.69
C SER A 418 8.75 10.80 4.20
N TYR A 419 8.61 10.09 3.07
CA TYR A 419 9.71 9.41 2.39
C TYR A 419 10.79 10.38 1.92
N PHE A 420 10.42 11.43 1.16
CA PHE A 420 11.38 12.41 0.68
C PHE A 420 12.10 13.07 1.85
N TRP A 421 11.39 13.33 2.94
CA TRP A 421 12.02 13.85 4.15
C TRP A 421 13.07 12.91 4.73
N CYS A 422 12.79 11.60 4.91
CA CYS A 422 13.81 10.65 5.38
C CYS A 422 15.03 10.61 4.44
N TYR A 423 14.81 10.63 3.13
CA TYR A 423 15.87 10.65 2.13
C TYR A 423 16.75 11.91 2.25
N PHE A 424 16.13 13.09 2.28
CA PHE A 424 16.84 14.36 2.34
C PHE A 424 17.49 14.62 3.70
N VAL A 425 16.86 14.20 4.80
CA VAL A 425 17.49 14.23 6.13
C VAL A 425 18.76 13.38 6.14
N GLY A 426 18.74 12.17 5.58
CA GLY A 426 19.95 11.36 5.42
C GLY A 426 21.02 12.08 4.58
N LEU A 427 20.60 12.73 3.50
CA LEU A 427 21.48 13.49 2.60
C LEU A 427 22.11 14.71 3.27
N PHE A 428 21.39 15.40 4.16
CA PHE A 428 21.87 16.59 4.85
C PHE A 428 22.68 16.28 6.11
N LEU A 429 22.26 15.27 6.89
CA LEU A 429 22.99 14.84 8.10
C LEU A 429 24.32 14.19 7.76
N GLY A 430 24.41 13.53 6.60
CA GLY A 430 25.62 12.86 6.16
C GLY A 430 26.86 13.76 6.20
N PRO A 431 26.89 14.89 5.46
CA PRO A 431 27.99 15.85 5.48
C PRO A 431 28.28 16.43 6.88
N ILE A 432 27.25 16.68 7.69
CA ILE A 432 27.42 17.22 9.05
C ILE A 432 28.22 16.23 9.91
N ILE A 433 27.80 14.97 9.90
CA ILE A 433 28.42 13.90 10.70
C ILE A 433 29.82 13.57 10.17
N SER A 434 29.99 13.47 8.84
CA SER A 434 31.28 13.11 8.26
C SER A 434 32.33 14.19 8.44
N GLY A 435 31.97 15.46 8.26
CA GLY A 435 32.86 16.59 8.50
C GLY A 435 33.34 16.65 9.95
N ALA A 436 32.41 16.56 10.91
CA ALA A 436 32.74 16.62 12.33
C ALA A 436 33.61 15.43 12.80
N ILE A 437 33.29 14.20 12.39
CA ILE A 437 34.05 13.00 12.79
C ILE A 437 35.43 12.97 12.11
N ALA A 438 35.51 13.42 10.86
CA ALA A 438 36.78 13.45 10.14
C ALA A 438 37.77 14.47 10.71
N GLU A 439 37.28 15.61 11.21
CA GLU A 439 38.10 16.61 11.90
C GLU A 439 38.53 16.12 13.29
N ALA A 440 37.62 15.51 14.06
CA ALA A 440 37.91 15.07 15.42
C ALA A 440 38.79 13.81 15.50
N ALA A 441 38.70 12.92 14.51
CA ALA A 441 39.41 11.64 14.55
C ALA A 441 39.88 11.17 13.17
N SER A 442 38.99 10.60 12.35
CA SER A 442 39.33 10.09 11.01
C SER A 442 38.07 9.74 10.22
N PHE A 443 38.11 9.92 8.90
CA PHE A 443 37.05 9.46 8.01
C PHE A 443 36.79 7.94 8.09
N ARG A 444 37.77 7.14 8.52
CA ARG A 444 37.60 5.68 8.71
C ARG A 444 36.62 5.36 9.84
N ILE A 445 36.68 6.12 10.93
CA ILE A 445 35.78 5.95 12.09
C ILE A 445 34.34 6.28 11.70
N PHE A 446 34.15 7.28 10.83
CA PHE A 446 32.84 7.59 10.26
C PHE A 446 32.23 6.38 9.51
N PHE A 447 32.99 5.70 8.64
CA PHE A 447 32.48 4.51 7.94
C PHE A 447 32.28 3.30 8.85
N TRP A 448 33.08 3.13 9.91
CA TRP A 448 32.82 2.12 10.94
C TRP A 448 31.54 2.41 11.73
N ALA A 449 31.27 3.67 12.06
CA ALA A 449 30.00 4.06 12.68
C ALA A 449 28.80 3.78 11.75
N CYS A 450 28.93 4.07 10.46
CA CYS A 450 27.91 3.73 9.46
C CYS A 450 27.71 2.20 9.33
N THR A 451 28.76 1.41 9.48
CA THR A 451 28.67 -0.06 9.50
C THR A 451 27.80 -0.55 10.67
N GLY A 452 28.01 0.01 11.88
CA GLY A 452 27.17 -0.30 13.04
C GLY A 452 25.71 0.07 12.83
N ALA A 453 25.45 1.27 12.28
CA ALA A 453 24.10 1.72 11.95
C ALA A 453 23.42 0.80 10.92
N GLN A 454 24.15 0.34 9.90
CA GLN A 454 23.63 -0.56 8.89
C GLN A 454 23.36 -1.98 9.44
N GLY A 455 24.18 -2.46 10.38
CA GLY A 455 23.92 -3.71 11.10
C GLY A 455 22.61 -3.66 11.91
N LEU A 456 22.39 -2.57 12.65
CA LEU A 456 21.12 -2.33 13.37
C LEU A 456 19.94 -2.23 12.40
N ASN A 457 20.13 -1.61 11.24
CA ASN A 457 19.09 -1.53 10.22
C ASN A 457 18.65 -2.91 9.71
N ILE A 458 19.59 -3.82 9.45
CA ILE A 458 19.26 -5.21 9.03
C ILE A 458 18.43 -5.91 10.10
N ILE A 459 18.83 -5.79 11.37
CA ILE A 459 18.07 -6.35 12.50
C ILE A 459 16.65 -5.76 12.53
N SER A 460 16.51 -4.45 12.37
CA SER A 460 15.21 -3.78 12.30
C SER A 460 14.34 -4.32 11.17
N LEU A 461 14.87 -4.49 9.96
CA LEU A 461 14.15 -5.06 8.81
C LEU A 461 13.74 -6.53 9.04
N LEU A 462 14.54 -7.30 9.78
CA LEU A 462 14.21 -8.69 10.10
C LEU A 462 13.02 -8.79 11.07
N PHE A 463 12.89 -7.91 12.06
CA PHE A 463 11.85 -8.03 13.09
C PHE A 463 10.60 -7.16 12.85
N PHE A 464 10.72 -6.02 12.18
CA PHE A 464 9.65 -5.03 12.10
C PHE A 464 9.16 -4.73 10.68
N PHE A 465 9.71 -5.37 9.65
CA PHE A 465 9.28 -5.21 8.26
C PHE A 465 8.69 -6.52 7.71
N PRO A 466 7.35 -6.71 7.74
CA PRO A 466 6.68 -7.83 7.08
C PRO A 466 6.67 -7.65 5.56
N GLU A 467 6.49 -8.74 4.82
CA GLU A 467 6.29 -8.66 3.37
C GLU A 467 4.98 -7.93 3.02
N THR A 468 5.10 -6.95 2.10
CA THR A 468 3.99 -6.09 1.67
C THR A 468 3.43 -6.49 0.31
N ARG A 469 4.15 -7.30 -0.49
CA ARG A 469 3.65 -7.78 -1.79
C ARG A 469 2.47 -8.73 -1.61
N ARG A 470 1.41 -8.53 -2.40
CA ARG A 470 0.27 -9.46 -2.51
C ARG A 470 0.33 -10.25 -3.82
N LEU A 471 0.36 -11.59 -3.75
CA LEU A 471 0.28 -12.48 -4.91
C LEU A 471 -1.18 -12.68 -5.33
N ARG A 472 -1.48 -12.56 -6.63
CA ARG A 472 -2.81 -12.76 -7.23
C ARG A 472 -2.76 -14.06 -8.06
N LYS A 473 -3.32 -15.17 -7.56
CA LYS A 473 -3.37 -16.44 -8.32
C LYS A 473 -4.52 -16.42 -9.33
N ASP A 474 -4.20 -16.33 -10.63
CA ASP A 474 -5.14 -16.57 -11.74
C ASP A 474 -5.11 -18.07 -12.10
N ASN A 475 -6.16 -18.82 -11.77
CA ASN A 475 -6.30 -20.23 -12.18
C ASN A 475 -7.36 -20.36 -13.29
N SER A 476 -6.92 -20.73 -14.49
CA SER A 476 -7.76 -21.19 -15.61
C SER A 476 -7.90 -22.72 -15.57
N THR A 477 -9.13 -23.24 -15.67
CA THR A 477 -9.48 -24.66 -15.45
C THR A 477 -9.41 -25.49 -16.75
N PRO A 478 -8.87 -26.73 -16.77
CA PRO A 478 -9.06 -27.71 -17.84
C PRO A 478 -10.25 -28.66 -17.54
N ALA A 479 -11.01 -29.06 -18.56
CA ALA A 479 -12.25 -29.85 -18.46
C ALA A 479 -12.03 -31.38 -18.37
N VAL A 480 -12.88 -32.10 -17.61
CA VAL A 480 -12.93 -33.59 -17.57
C VAL A 480 -14.38 -34.11 -17.48
N GLN A 481 -14.65 -35.22 -18.18
CA GLN A 481 -15.93 -35.92 -18.43
C GLN A 481 -16.45 -36.75 -17.22
N VAL A 482 -17.78 -37.01 -17.19
CA VAL A 482 -18.52 -37.67 -16.10
C VAL A 482 -19.13 -39.02 -16.57
N SER A 483 -19.19 -40.01 -15.66
CA SER A 483 -19.88 -41.31 -15.77
C SER A 483 -20.94 -41.50 -14.66
N GLU A 484 -21.88 -42.44 -14.84
CA GLU A 484 -23.34 -42.26 -14.65
C GLU A 484 -24.01 -42.98 -13.44
N GLN A 485 -23.28 -43.44 -12.43
CA GLN A 485 -23.78 -44.55 -11.58
C GLN A 485 -24.46 -44.21 -10.22
N ALA A 486 -24.71 -42.95 -9.87
CA ALA A 486 -25.01 -42.58 -8.48
C ALA A 486 -26.48 -42.18 -8.19
N LYS A 487 -27.46 -43.06 -8.45
CA LYS A 487 -28.90 -42.70 -8.41
C LYS A 487 -29.79 -43.24 -7.27
N GLU A 488 -29.39 -44.15 -6.37
CA GLU A 488 -30.43 -44.92 -5.64
C GLU A 488 -30.80 -44.54 -4.18
N ASP A 489 -29.93 -44.04 -3.30
CA ASP A 489 -30.16 -44.43 -1.87
C ASP A 489 -30.67 -43.41 -0.83
N ASN A 490 -31.02 -42.16 -1.13
CA ASN A 490 -31.35 -41.18 -0.06
C ASN A 490 -32.84 -40.93 0.18
N ALA A 491 -33.43 -41.68 1.11
CA ALA A 491 -34.68 -41.33 1.77
C ALA A 491 -34.69 -41.82 3.23
N LYS A 492 -34.86 -40.88 4.20
CA LYS A 492 -35.62 -40.99 5.48
C LYS A 492 -34.92 -40.38 6.72
N LEU A 493 -35.63 -39.41 7.34
CA LEU A 493 -35.82 -39.11 8.79
C LEU A 493 -35.19 -37.85 9.45
N GLU A 494 -36.07 -36.95 9.91
CA GLU A 494 -35.90 -35.77 10.80
C GLU A 494 -36.60 -35.98 12.17
N SER A 495 -36.21 -35.25 13.25
CA SER A 495 -37.12 -34.44 14.13
C SER A 495 -36.56 -33.90 15.51
N SER A 496 -36.79 -32.58 15.79
CA SER A 496 -37.10 -31.84 17.07
C SER A 496 -36.07 -30.97 17.88
N SER A 497 -36.56 -29.95 18.63
CA SER A 497 -36.06 -28.52 18.87
C SER A 497 -36.17 -27.91 20.32
N GLY A 498 -35.51 -26.74 20.66
CA GLY A 498 -35.99 -25.66 21.61
C GLY A 498 -35.04 -24.70 22.48
N HIS A 499 -35.08 -23.35 22.24
CA HIS A 499 -35.03 -22.02 23.04
C HIS A 499 -34.10 -21.59 24.27
N ALA A 500 -33.74 -20.27 24.40
CA ALA A 500 -33.05 -19.58 25.58
C ALA A 500 -33.16 -17.98 25.71
N GLU A 501 -32.83 -17.38 26.90
CA GLU A 501 -33.02 -15.97 27.44
C GLU A 501 -31.78 -14.98 27.47
N PHE A 502 -31.97 -13.66 27.80
CA PHE A 502 -31.03 -12.48 27.67
C PHE A 502 -30.19 -12.02 28.93
N VAL A 503 -29.05 -11.30 28.73
CA VAL A 503 -28.03 -10.88 29.75
C VAL A 503 -27.73 -9.33 29.79
N SER A 504 -27.16 -8.81 30.91
CA SER A 504 -27.14 -7.40 31.41
C SER A 504 -25.96 -6.44 31.03
N PRO A 505 -26.10 -5.09 31.24
CA PRO A 505 -25.27 -4.01 30.67
C PRO A 505 -23.83 -3.84 31.18
N THR A 506 -23.50 -4.30 32.38
CA THR A 506 -22.13 -4.09 32.95
C THR A 506 -21.09 -4.96 32.23
N LEU A 507 -21.53 -6.08 31.65
CA LEU A 507 -20.72 -6.94 30.79
C LEU A 507 -20.33 -6.22 29.48
N MET A 508 -21.22 -5.37 28.93
CA MET A 508 -20.99 -4.64 27.68
C MET A 508 -19.81 -3.66 27.76
N ARG A 509 -19.56 -3.03 28.92
CA ARG A 509 -18.51 -2.01 29.05
C ARG A 509 -17.09 -2.61 29.13
N ASN A 510 -16.96 -3.79 29.76
CA ASN A 510 -15.69 -4.52 29.80
C ASN A 510 -15.39 -5.26 28.49
N LEU A 511 -16.43 -5.65 27.73
CA LEU A 511 -16.28 -6.17 26.38
C LEU A 511 -15.65 -5.12 25.43
N GLN A 512 -16.04 -3.84 25.52
CA GLN A 512 -15.53 -2.78 24.63
C GLN A 512 -14.00 -2.55 24.67
N ALA A 513 -13.33 -2.77 25.80
CA ALA A 513 -11.88 -2.60 25.91
C ALA A 513 -11.09 -3.81 25.37
N GLY A 514 -11.63 -5.04 25.47
CA GLY A 514 -11.06 -6.25 24.88
C GLY A 514 -11.28 -6.38 23.36
N ILE A 515 -12.26 -5.66 22.82
CA ILE A 515 -12.69 -5.70 21.41
C ILE A 515 -11.70 -5.04 20.42
N ARG A 516 -10.65 -4.35 20.87
CA ARG A 516 -9.58 -3.83 19.98
C ARG A 516 -8.42 -4.82 19.82
N GLY A 517 -8.63 -6.00 19.22
CA GLY A 517 -7.48 -6.89 18.95
C GLY A 517 -6.49 -6.30 17.93
N SER A 518 -5.21 -6.65 18.05
CA SER A 518 -4.04 -5.83 17.68
C SER A 518 -3.70 -5.58 16.20
N GLY A 519 -4.47 -6.10 15.22
CA GLY A 519 -4.28 -5.82 13.78
C GLY A 519 -2.85 -6.06 13.27
N ARG A 520 -2.19 -7.15 13.71
CA ARG A 520 -0.78 -7.46 13.39
C ARG A 520 -0.63 -8.27 12.08
N PRO A 521 0.50 -8.13 11.37
CA PRO A 521 0.84 -8.99 10.23
C PRO A 521 0.95 -10.46 10.62
N SER A 522 0.66 -11.38 9.69
CA SER A 522 0.72 -12.82 9.96
C SER A 522 2.18 -13.32 10.00
N ARG A 523 2.43 -14.43 10.71
CA ARG A 523 3.78 -15.04 10.77
C ARG A 523 4.33 -15.42 9.38
N ALA A 524 3.45 -15.76 8.43
CA ALA A 524 3.84 -16.08 7.05
C ALA A 524 4.41 -14.88 6.28
N GLN A 525 3.97 -13.65 6.60
CA GLN A 525 4.53 -12.42 6.02
C GLN A 525 5.96 -12.15 6.50
N PHE A 526 6.37 -12.78 7.61
CA PHE A 526 7.74 -12.73 8.11
C PHE A 526 8.62 -13.88 7.57
N GLY A 527 8.14 -14.69 6.61
CA GLY A 527 9.00 -15.59 5.86
C GLY A 527 10.06 -14.84 5.05
N ILE A 528 11.27 -15.40 4.93
CA ILE A 528 12.35 -14.83 4.11
C ILE A 528 12.05 -15.04 2.63
N PHE A 529 11.53 -16.19 2.22
CA PHE A 529 11.18 -16.46 0.83
C PHE A 529 9.67 -16.60 0.66
N GLN A 530 9.12 -16.00 -0.39
CA GLN A 530 7.71 -16.12 -0.79
C GLN A 530 7.57 -17.01 -2.03
N GLU A 531 6.37 -17.53 -2.27
CA GLU A 531 6.06 -18.24 -3.52
C GLU A 531 6.33 -17.34 -4.73
N ILE A 532 7.20 -17.80 -5.63
CA ILE A 532 7.52 -17.09 -6.86
C ILE A 532 6.42 -17.39 -7.88
N ASP A 533 5.73 -16.35 -8.35
CA ASP A 533 4.76 -16.49 -9.43
C ASP A 533 5.49 -16.79 -10.74
N ARG A 534 5.16 -17.91 -11.41
CA ARG A 534 5.76 -18.29 -12.69
C ARG A 534 5.46 -17.27 -13.80
N THR A 535 4.38 -16.50 -13.70
CA THR A 535 4.08 -15.41 -14.63
C THR A 535 4.92 -14.16 -14.37
N ALA A 536 5.50 -14.01 -13.16
CA ALA A 536 6.36 -12.89 -12.82
C ALA A 536 7.58 -12.83 -13.75
N TRP A 537 8.15 -13.95 -14.18
CA TRP A 537 9.31 -13.91 -15.08
C TRP A 537 9.01 -13.25 -16.44
N ARG A 538 7.77 -13.38 -16.94
CA ARG A 538 7.30 -12.66 -18.13
C ARG A 538 7.02 -11.18 -17.82
N SER A 539 6.62 -10.85 -16.60
CA SER A 539 6.45 -9.45 -16.18
C SER A 539 7.80 -8.74 -15.98
N VAL A 540 8.89 -9.44 -15.64
CA VAL A 540 10.23 -8.82 -15.45
C VAL A 540 10.71 -8.08 -16.68
N VAL A 541 10.69 -8.76 -17.84
CA VAL A 541 11.10 -8.15 -19.11
C VAL A 541 10.22 -6.93 -19.39
N ARG A 542 8.92 -7.02 -19.08
CA ARG A 542 7.97 -5.92 -19.22
C ARG A 542 8.30 -4.75 -18.28
N HIS A 543 8.53 -4.99 -16.98
CA HIS A 543 8.87 -3.96 -15.99
C HIS A 543 10.25 -3.35 -16.23
N PHE A 544 11.19 -4.09 -16.84
CA PHE A 544 12.49 -3.56 -17.23
C PHE A 544 12.39 -2.50 -18.34
N PHE A 545 11.58 -2.76 -19.38
CA PHE A 545 11.42 -1.85 -20.52
C PHE A 545 10.32 -0.78 -20.32
N THR A 546 9.40 -0.97 -19.37
CA THR A 546 8.30 -0.02 -19.12
C THR A 546 8.81 1.39 -18.77
N PRO A 547 9.80 1.60 -17.87
CA PRO A 547 10.34 2.92 -17.57
C PRO A 547 10.85 3.68 -18.81
N ALA A 548 11.53 2.98 -19.74
CA ALA A 548 12.02 3.58 -20.98
C ALA A 548 10.89 4.00 -21.92
N TYR A 549 9.78 3.24 -21.94
CA TYR A 549 8.61 3.58 -22.74
C TYR A 549 7.81 4.75 -22.15
N ILE A 550 7.58 4.76 -20.83
CA ILE A 550 6.79 5.81 -20.16
C ILE A 550 7.56 7.12 -20.04
N PHE A 551 8.88 7.11 -20.18
CA PHE A 551 9.72 8.30 -20.23
C PHE A 551 9.21 9.32 -21.25
N PHE A 552 8.71 8.85 -22.40
CA PHE A 552 8.18 9.70 -23.46
C PHE A 552 6.79 10.26 -23.19
N PHE A 553 6.16 9.91 -22.05
CA PHE A 553 4.90 10.51 -21.67
C PHE A 553 5.15 11.93 -21.15
N PRO A 554 4.51 12.97 -21.72
CA PRO A 554 4.86 14.36 -21.41
C PRO A 554 4.82 14.70 -19.91
N ILE A 555 3.85 14.14 -19.19
CA ILE A 555 3.69 14.32 -17.74
C ILE A 555 4.82 13.64 -16.95
N VAL A 556 5.19 12.41 -17.32
CA VAL A 556 6.25 11.63 -16.65
C VAL A 556 7.61 12.25 -16.94
N PHE A 557 7.85 12.63 -18.20
CA PHE A 557 9.04 13.37 -18.62
C PHE A 557 9.21 14.65 -17.79
N TRP A 558 8.18 15.51 -17.76
CA TRP A 558 8.25 16.75 -17.02
C TRP A 558 8.48 16.53 -15.52
N ALA A 559 7.75 15.61 -14.89
CA ALA A 559 7.91 15.35 -13.46
C ALA A 559 9.32 14.85 -13.14
N SER A 560 9.89 14.00 -13.99
CA SER A 560 11.27 13.50 -13.89
C SER A 560 12.29 14.63 -14.03
N MET A 561 12.10 15.53 -15.00
CA MET A 561 12.96 16.69 -15.21
C MET A 561 12.85 17.73 -14.08
N ALA A 562 11.65 17.97 -13.57
CA ALA A 562 11.41 18.86 -12.43
C ALA A 562 12.10 18.34 -11.16
N MET A 563 11.95 17.05 -10.85
CA MET A 563 12.66 16.40 -9.74
C MET A 563 14.18 16.44 -9.93
N GLY A 564 14.66 16.13 -11.14
CA GLY A 564 16.08 16.13 -11.47
C GLY A 564 16.71 17.51 -11.29
N SER A 565 16.10 18.55 -11.86
CA SER A 565 16.59 19.93 -11.73
C SER A 565 16.69 20.41 -10.28
N ALA A 566 15.65 20.19 -9.47
CA ALA A 566 15.65 20.53 -8.05
C ALA A 566 16.72 19.78 -7.25
N SER A 567 16.89 18.48 -7.52
CA SER A 567 17.92 17.65 -6.88
C SER A 567 19.33 18.04 -7.29
N ASN A 568 19.51 18.50 -8.52
CA ASN A 568 20.79 18.94 -9.04
C ASN A 568 21.23 20.29 -8.48
N ALA A 569 20.30 21.19 -8.14
CA ALA A 569 20.62 22.41 -7.39
C ALA A 569 21.27 22.06 -6.04
N LEU A 570 20.76 21.04 -5.35
CA LEU A 570 21.38 20.53 -4.12
C LEU A 570 22.75 19.89 -4.38
N LEU A 571 22.88 19.09 -5.45
CA LEU A 571 24.17 18.47 -5.78
C LEU A 571 25.25 19.52 -6.09
N ALA A 572 24.89 20.63 -6.76
CA ALA A 572 25.81 21.72 -7.01
C ALA A 572 26.28 22.40 -5.73
N VAL A 573 25.36 22.64 -4.77
CA VAL A 573 25.75 23.06 -3.42
C VAL A 573 26.71 22.05 -2.79
N ASN A 574 26.42 20.75 -2.94
CA ASN A 574 27.25 19.70 -2.35
C ASN A 574 28.67 19.63 -2.94
N ILE A 575 28.83 19.84 -4.25
CA ILE A 575 30.12 19.83 -4.94
C ILE A 575 30.90 21.13 -4.66
N LEU A 576 30.23 22.28 -4.72
CA LEU A 576 30.88 23.59 -4.68
C LEU A 576 31.10 24.12 -3.24
N GLN A 577 30.42 23.58 -2.22
CA GLN A 577 30.54 24.08 -0.83
C GLN A 577 31.97 24.03 -0.31
N SER A 578 32.70 22.94 -0.54
CA SER A 578 34.05 22.74 0.00
C SER A 578 35.07 23.68 -0.66
N PRO A 579 35.20 23.74 -2.00
CA PRO A 579 36.11 24.70 -2.62
C PRO A 579 35.67 26.16 -2.43
N GLY A 580 34.37 26.45 -2.37
CA GLY A 580 33.85 27.81 -2.24
C GLY A 580 33.98 28.40 -0.83
N LEU A 581 33.76 27.61 0.22
CA LEU A 581 33.82 28.08 1.62
C LEU A 581 35.21 27.92 2.24
N ALA A 582 36.05 27.00 1.74
CA ALA A 582 37.43 26.86 2.20
C ALA A 582 38.36 27.93 1.62
N ALA A 583 37.97 28.59 0.53
CA ALA A 583 38.73 29.68 -0.08
C ALA A 583 38.53 31.03 0.65
N PRO A 584 39.48 31.98 0.54
CA PRO A 584 39.31 33.35 1.03
C PRO A 584 38.09 34.02 0.37
N PRO A 585 37.27 34.82 1.10
CA PRO A 585 37.52 35.36 2.45
C PRO A 585 37.02 34.49 3.62
N TYR A 586 36.43 33.32 3.37
CA TYR A 586 35.72 32.55 4.41
C TYR A 586 36.62 31.58 5.18
N ASN A 587 37.54 30.88 4.50
CA ASN A 587 38.54 29.98 5.10
C ASN A 587 37.94 28.96 6.10
N PHE A 588 36.79 28.36 5.78
CA PHE A 588 36.11 27.43 6.68
C PHE A 588 36.88 26.10 6.82
N THR A 589 36.89 25.55 8.04
CA THR A 589 37.36 24.18 8.32
C THR A 589 36.37 23.13 7.78
N PRO A 590 36.79 21.87 7.60
CA PRO A 590 35.88 20.79 7.20
C PRO A 590 34.62 20.67 8.07
N ALA A 591 34.71 20.83 9.40
CA ALA A 591 33.54 20.85 10.27
C ALA A 591 32.65 22.08 10.03
N GLN A 592 33.22 23.27 9.81
CA GLN A 592 32.44 24.48 9.51
C GLN A 592 31.70 24.38 8.16
N VAL A 593 32.32 23.79 7.14
CA VAL A 593 31.66 23.43 5.87
C VAL A 593 30.53 22.42 6.13
N GLY A 594 30.78 21.40 6.94
CA GLY A 594 29.75 20.46 7.40
C GLY A 594 28.56 21.17 8.03
N TYR A 595 28.79 22.09 8.99
CA TYR A 595 27.74 22.81 9.72
C TYR A 595 26.89 23.74 8.84
N ALA A 596 27.39 24.22 7.70
CA ALA A 596 26.57 24.97 6.74
C ALA A 596 25.34 24.17 6.26
N ASN A 597 25.41 22.83 6.28
CA ASN A 597 24.30 21.96 5.90
C ASN A 597 23.13 21.96 6.92
N PHE A 598 23.29 22.52 8.12
CA PHE A 598 22.15 22.73 9.04
C PHE A 598 21.06 23.61 8.41
N ALA A 599 21.44 24.58 7.57
CA ALA A 599 20.47 25.38 6.84
C ALA A 599 19.63 24.53 5.87
N LEU A 600 20.25 23.55 5.19
CA LEU A 600 19.53 22.59 4.32
C LEU A 600 18.55 21.73 5.12
N VAL A 601 18.94 21.28 6.32
CA VAL A 601 18.05 20.52 7.22
C VAL A 601 16.82 21.34 7.60
N VAL A 602 17.02 22.58 8.08
CA VAL A 602 15.93 23.47 8.47
C VAL A 602 15.02 23.76 7.28
N GLY A 603 15.61 24.07 6.12
CA GLY A 603 14.89 24.24 4.86
C GLY A 603 14.06 23.03 4.47
N GLY A 604 14.64 21.83 4.54
CA GLY A 604 13.95 20.58 4.22
C GLY A 604 12.79 20.26 5.18
N VAL A 605 12.94 20.55 6.47
CA VAL A 605 11.86 20.40 7.47
C VAL A 605 10.70 21.35 7.15
N VAL A 606 10.99 22.62 6.84
CA VAL A 606 9.97 23.60 6.42
C VAL A 606 9.32 23.16 5.10
N GLY A 607 10.12 22.71 4.14
CA GLY A 607 9.65 22.18 2.87
C GLY A 607 8.68 21.02 3.05
N LEU A 608 8.97 20.06 3.92
CA LEU A 608 8.06 18.96 4.23
C LEU A 608 6.77 19.45 4.91
N ALA A 609 6.92 20.26 5.96
CA ALA A 609 5.79 20.73 6.77
C ALA A 609 4.80 21.54 5.95
N VAL A 610 5.29 22.27 4.94
CA VAL A 610 4.47 23.09 4.06
C VAL A 610 4.00 22.30 2.84
N ALA A 611 4.89 21.70 2.05
CA ALA A 611 4.56 21.24 0.69
C ALA A 611 3.44 20.20 0.61
N GLY A 612 3.41 19.23 1.53
CA GLY A 612 2.35 18.21 1.58
C GLY A 612 0.99 18.82 1.93
N PRO A 613 0.80 19.33 3.16
CA PRO A 613 -0.46 19.94 3.59
C PRO A 613 -0.92 21.09 2.69
N TRP A 614 0.00 21.90 2.18
CA TRP A 614 -0.29 22.99 1.25
C TRP A 614 -0.82 22.50 -0.09
N SER A 615 -0.16 21.49 -0.68
CA SER A 615 -0.62 20.91 -1.94
C SER A 615 -2.01 20.29 -1.79
N ASP A 616 -2.28 19.63 -0.66
CA ASP A 616 -3.58 19.00 -0.40
C ASP A 616 -4.67 20.04 -0.14
N TYR A 617 -4.37 21.10 0.63
CA TYR A 617 -5.27 22.23 0.87
C TYR A 617 -5.68 22.92 -0.43
N ILE A 618 -4.72 23.24 -1.30
CA ILE A 618 -5.00 23.86 -2.61
C ILE A 618 -5.86 22.92 -3.46
N SER A 619 -5.52 21.63 -3.51
CA SER A 619 -6.27 20.65 -4.29
C SER A 619 -7.71 20.48 -3.79
N GLN A 620 -7.93 20.45 -2.48
CA GLN A 620 -9.27 20.39 -1.87
C GLN A 620 -10.09 21.63 -2.20
N LYS A 621 -9.53 22.83 -1.98
CA LYS A 621 -10.22 24.10 -2.30
C LYS A 621 -10.55 24.23 -3.78
N ALA A 622 -9.67 23.75 -4.66
CA ALA A 622 -9.93 23.70 -6.10
C ALA A 622 -11.01 22.66 -6.46
N THR A 623 -11.06 21.53 -5.73
CA THR A 623 -12.10 20.50 -5.90
C THR A 623 -13.48 21.02 -5.46
N GLU A 624 -13.55 21.75 -4.34
CA GLU A 624 -14.77 22.42 -3.87
C GLU A 624 -15.29 23.42 -4.91
N ARG A 625 -14.39 24.20 -5.52
CA ARG A 625 -14.71 25.13 -6.61
C ARG A 625 -15.11 24.43 -7.91
N ASN A 626 -14.78 23.16 -8.08
CA ASN A 626 -15.06 22.36 -9.28
C ASN A 626 -16.19 21.34 -9.05
N ASN A 627 -17.21 21.72 -8.27
CA ASN A 627 -18.39 20.89 -8.00
C ASN A 627 -18.06 19.48 -7.47
N GLY A 628 -16.98 19.33 -6.70
CA GLY A 628 -16.56 18.05 -6.12
C GLY A 628 -15.76 17.14 -7.06
N ILE A 629 -15.52 17.53 -8.31
CA ILE A 629 -14.74 16.73 -9.26
C ILE A 629 -13.25 17.01 -9.07
N ARG A 630 -12.51 16.03 -8.52
CA ARG A 630 -11.07 16.14 -8.27
C ARG A 630 -10.25 15.81 -9.51
N GLU A 631 -9.50 16.79 -10.01
CA GLU A 631 -8.57 16.62 -11.13
C GLU A 631 -7.10 16.69 -10.66
N PRO A 632 -6.19 15.83 -11.15
CA PRO A 632 -4.78 15.85 -10.75
C PRO A 632 -4.09 17.20 -10.97
N GLU A 633 -4.45 17.94 -12.02
CA GLU A 633 -3.82 19.22 -12.41
C GLU A 633 -4.04 20.33 -11.37
N MET A 634 -5.10 20.23 -10.57
CA MET A 634 -5.44 21.24 -9.55
C MET A 634 -4.34 21.46 -8.52
N ARG A 635 -3.46 20.48 -8.32
CA ARG A 635 -2.35 20.59 -7.39
C ARG A 635 -1.17 21.39 -7.92
N LEU A 636 -1.04 21.55 -9.24
CA LEU A 636 0.16 22.13 -9.85
C LEU A 636 0.40 23.59 -9.42
N LEU A 637 -0.67 24.34 -9.13
CA LEU A 637 -0.59 25.71 -8.61
C LEU A 637 0.16 25.82 -7.28
N SER A 638 0.25 24.73 -6.51
CA SER A 638 1.01 24.69 -5.26
C SER A 638 2.52 24.82 -5.44
N LEU A 639 3.05 24.69 -6.67
CA LEU A 639 4.47 24.87 -7.01
C LEU A 639 4.91 26.35 -7.01
N SER A 640 3.99 27.28 -7.21
CA SER A 640 4.26 28.73 -7.36
C SER A 640 5.18 29.33 -6.28
N PRO A 641 4.96 29.13 -4.96
CA PRO A 641 5.84 29.69 -3.93
C PRO A 641 7.26 29.13 -4.00
N PHE A 642 7.41 27.85 -4.36
CA PHE A 642 8.72 27.18 -4.42
C PHE A 642 9.53 27.60 -5.66
N ILE A 643 8.86 27.98 -6.75
CA ILE A 643 9.49 28.59 -7.92
C ILE A 643 9.99 29.99 -7.60
N ALA A 644 9.19 30.80 -6.88
CA ALA A 644 9.60 32.16 -6.48
C ALA A 644 10.84 32.14 -5.57
N ILE A 645 10.89 31.19 -4.64
CA ILE A 645 12.04 30.95 -3.77
C ILE A 645 13.32 30.65 -4.59
N ALA A 646 13.21 29.86 -5.65
CA ALA A 646 14.33 29.51 -6.52
C ALA A 646 14.90 30.74 -7.24
N ILE A 647 14.03 31.60 -7.76
CA ILE A 647 14.41 32.82 -8.47
C ILE A 647 15.08 33.80 -7.50
N ALA A 648 14.53 33.97 -6.30
CA ALA A 648 15.08 34.86 -5.28
C ALA A 648 16.51 34.46 -4.87
N PHE A 649 16.80 33.16 -4.74
CA PHE A 649 18.16 32.69 -4.48
C PHE A 649 19.12 32.96 -5.63
N GLY A 650 18.68 32.74 -6.88
CA GLY A 650 19.50 33.04 -8.06
C GLY A 650 19.93 34.52 -8.13
N VAL A 651 19.02 35.43 -7.80
CA VAL A 651 19.30 36.88 -7.73
C VAL A 651 20.22 37.21 -6.55
N GLY A 652 19.99 36.64 -5.36
CA GLY A 652 20.82 36.90 -4.18
C GLY A 652 22.29 36.48 -4.34
N LEU A 653 22.57 35.46 -5.15
CA LEU A 653 23.93 35.07 -5.52
C LEU A 653 24.57 36.04 -6.53
N GLN A 654 23.79 36.56 -7.49
CA GLN A 654 24.26 37.55 -8.44
C GLN A 654 24.71 38.85 -7.74
N ASP A 655 23.94 39.28 -6.74
CA ASP A 655 24.19 40.50 -5.99
C ASP A 655 25.21 40.33 -4.84
N LYS A 656 25.87 39.17 -4.75
CA LYS A 656 26.93 38.85 -3.76
C LYS A 656 26.53 39.16 -2.31
N TRP A 657 25.39 38.63 -1.88
CA TRP A 657 24.91 38.82 -0.50
C TRP A 657 25.94 38.38 0.57
N PRO A 658 25.88 38.92 1.80
CA PRO A 658 26.73 38.49 2.90
C PRO A 658 26.66 36.98 3.14
N TRP A 659 27.75 36.36 3.59
CA TRP A 659 27.81 34.90 3.80
C TRP A 659 26.72 34.34 4.72
N PRO A 660 26.25 35.02 5.78
CA PRO A 660 25.13 34.51 6.57
C PRO A 660 23.85 34.45 5.76
N ALA A 661 23.65 35.40 4.83
CA ALA A 661 22.49 35.38 3.93
C ALA A 661 22.61 34.26 2.89
N ILE A 662 23.80 34.01 2.34
CA ILE A 662 24.03 32.89 1.40
C ILE A 662 23.75 31.53 2.06
N ILE A 663 24.22 31.32 3.29
CA ILE A 663 24.02 30.05 4.00
C ILE A 663 22.58 29.95 4.53
N ILE A 664 22.11 30.92 5.32
CA ILE A 664 20.81 30.79 6.00
C ILE A 664 19.66 30.87 5.00
N ILE A 665 19.68 31.86 4.10
CA ILE A 665 18.59 32.06 3.14
C ILE A 665 18.81 31.15 1.94
N GLY A 666 20.01 31.10 1.38
CA GLY A 666 20.29 30.34 0.17
C GLY A 666 20.22 28.84 0.34
N PHE A 667 21.02 28.26 1.25
CA PHE A 667 20.96 26.81 1.50
C PHE A 667 19.60 26.43 2.09
N GLY A 668 19.01 27.27 2.96
CA GLY A 668 17.65 27.06 3.45
C GLY A 668 16.61 26.93 2.32
N PHE A 669 16.66 27.82 1.33
CA PHE A 669 15.75 27.81 0.18
C PHE A 669 15.98 26.62 -0.76
N VAL A 670 17.23 26.24 -1.01
CA VAL A 670 17.55 25.00 -1.74
C VAL A 670 17.00 23.78 -0.99
N GLY A 671 17.10 23.75 0.34
CA GLY A 671 16.52 22.71 1.19
C GLY A 671 15.00 22.64 1.10
N VAL A 672 14.29 23.78 1.07
CA VAL A 672 12.84 23.81 0.85
C VAL A 672 12.49 23.27 -0.54
N GLN A 673 13.20 23.74 -1.57
CA GLN A 673 12.94 23.43 -2.96
C GLN A 673 13.09 21.95 -3.28
N VAL A 674 14.20 21.35 -2.81
CA VAL A 674 14.54 19.96 -3.11
C VAL A 674 13.55 18.97 -2.50
N VAL A 675 12.85 19.35 -1.43
CA VAL A 675 11.76 18.55 -0.85
C VAL A 675 10.44 18.85 -1.56
N ALA A 676 10.10 20.12 -1.76
CA ALA A 676 8.77 20.53 -2.21
C ALA A 676 8.49 20.20 -3.69
N ILE A 677 9.43 20.50 -4.60
CA ILE A 677 9.23 20.31 -6.04
C ILE A 677 9.05 18.83 -6.40
N PRO A 678 9.93 17.91 -5.98
CA PRO A 678 9.74 16.48 -6.25
C PRO A 678 8.45 15.94 -5.63
N THR A 679 8.14 16.33 -4.39
CA THR A 679 6.92 15.88 -3.70
C THR A 679 5.68 16.20 -4.52
N ILE A 680 5.54 17.43 -5.04
CA ILE A 680 4.34 17.83 -5.79
C ILE A 680 4.34 17.25 -7.21
N SER A 681 5.46 17.34 -7.92
CA SER A 681 5.56 16.92 -9.34
C SER A 681 5.46 15.41 -9.54
N ILE A 682 6.10 14.61 -8.68
CA ILE A 682 6.01 13.15 -8.73
C ILE A 682 4.62 12.68 -8.29
N THR A 683 4.05 13.25 -7.23
CA THR A 683 2.70 12.85 -6.80
C THR A 683 1.67 13.20 -7.88
N TYR A 684 1.85 14.30 -8.63
CA TYR A 684 1.05 14.58 -9.83
C TYR A 684 1.17 13.47 -10.89
N ALA A 685 2.40 13.04 -11.24
CA ALA A 685 2.60 11.98 -12.22
C ALA A 685 2.01 10.63 -11.78
N ILE A 686 2.18 10.27 -10.50
CA ILE A 686 1.60 9.06 -9.89
C ILE A 686 0.07 9.12 -9.92
N ASP A 687 -0.53 10.26 -9.62
CA ASP A 687 -2.00 10.42 -9.66
C ASP A 687 -2.55 10.27 -11.08
N CYS A 688 -1.77 10.64 -12.10
CA CYS A 688 -2.11 10.45 -13.51
C CYS A 688 -1.95 8.99 -13.98
N TYR A 689 -0.96 8.26 -13.46
CA TYR A 689 -0.57 6.91 -13.93
C TYR A 689 -0.42 5.91 -12.77
N ARG A 690 -1.53 5.66 -12.07
CA ARG A 690 -1.57 4.90 -10.80
C ARG A 690 -0.96 3.49 -10.83
N PRO A 691 -1.11 2.66 -11.88
CA PRO A 691 -0.59 1.28 -11.87
C PRO A 691 0.93 1.18 -11.88
N ILE A 692 1.62 2.23 -12.36
CA ILE A 692 3.06 2.21 -12.66
C ILE A 692 3.87 3.17 -11.80
N ALA A 693 3.46 3.38 -10.55
CA ALA A 693 4.12 4.32 -9.65
C ALA A 693 5.61 3.99 -9.44
N GLY A 694 5.97 2.70 -9.35
CA GLY A 694 7.35 2.26 -9.21
C GLY A 694 8.21 2.56 -10.43
N GLU A 695 7.66 2.39 -11.64
CA GLU A 695 8.34 2.69 -12.89
C GLU A 695 8.53 4.19 -13.11
N ILE A 696 7.54 5.02 -12.70
CA ILE A 696 7.67 6.48 -12.70
C ILE A 696 8.82 6.92 -11.80
N MET A 697 8.94 6.32 -10.61
CA MET A 697 10.06 6.60 -9.71
C MET A 697 11.39 6.14 -10.30
N ALA A 698 11.44 4.94 -10.88
CA ALA A 698 12.65 4.41 -11.49
C ALA A 698 13.18 5.36 -12.59
N ILE A 699 12.32 5.82 -13.49
CA ILE A 699 12.75 6.73 -14.55
C ILE A 699 13.11 8.12 -14.01
N ALA A 700 12.38 8.64 -13.01
CA ALA A 700 12.70 9.93 -12.39
C ALA A 700 14.08 9.91 -11.73
N THR A 701 14.40 8.84 -10.99
CA THR A 701 15.71 8.67 -10.35
C THR A 701 16.83 8.48 -11.37
N VAL A 702 16.60 7.75 -12.48
CA VAL A 702 17.57 7.64 -13.59
C VAL A 702 17.84 8.99 -14.23
N CYS A 703 16.80 9.79 -14.50
CA CYS A 703 16.94 11.12 -15.10
C CYS A 703 17.78 12.02 -14.19
N LYS A 704 17.35 12.18 -12.93
CA LYS A 704 18.05 12.95 -11.90
C LYS A 704 19.54 12.58 -11.84
N ASN A 705 19.83 11.29 -11.70
CA ASN A 705 21.19 10.82 -11.47
C ASN A 705 22.07 10.88 -12.72
N THR A 706 21.48 10.79 -13.93
CA THR A 706 22.22 11.00 -15.18
C THR A 706 22.72 12.44 -15.30
N PHE A 707 21.85 13.42 -15.02
CA PHE A 707 22.26 14.82 -14.99
C PHE A 707 23.26 15.09 -13.86
N GLY A 708 23.02 14.54 -12.67
CA GLY A 708 23.92 14.70 -11.53
C GLY A 708 25.33 14.15 -11.80
N PHE A 709 25.44 12.98 -12.43
CA PHE A 709 26.71 12.43 -12.87
C PHE A 709 27.43 13.36 -13.85
N GLY A 710 26.72 13.88 -14.86
CA GLY A 710 27.28 14.85 -15.79
C GLY A 710 27.89 16.05 -15.08
N MET A 711 27.19 16.63 -14.10
CA MET A 711 27.67 17.79 -13.33
C MET A 711 28.98 17.54 -12.60
N THR A 712 29.25 16.31 -12.16
CA THR A 712 30.52 16.01 -11.46
C THR A 712 31.77 16.22 -12.31
N TYR A 713 31.65 16.22 -13.65
CA TYR A 713 32.78 16.43 -14.56
C TYR A 713 33.03 17.91 -14.86
N PHE A 714 32.00 18.69 -15.16
CA PHE A 714 32.18 20.04 -15.70
C PHE A 714 32.01 21.15 -14.66
N MET A 715 31.35 20.89 -13.52
CA MET A 715 30.94 21.96 -12.61
C MET A 715 32.12 22.63 -11.89
N ASN A 716 33.12 21.84 -11.49
CA ASN A 716 34.32 22.36 -10.84
C ASN A 716 35.17 23.18 -11.80
N ASP A 717 35.38 22.66 -13.02
CA ASP A 717 36.16 23.35 -14.05
C ASP A 717 35.49 24.67 -14.45
N TRP A 718 34.16 24.67 -14.58
CA TRP A 718 33.41 25.87 -14.90
C TRP A 718 33.46 26.90 -13.76
N ALA A 719 33.28 26.47 -12.51
CA ALA A 719 33.37 27.36 -11.36
C ALA A 719 34.77 27.98 -11.20
N THR A 720 35.82 27.27 -11.63
CA THR A 720 37.19 27.76 -11.62
C THR A 720 37.44 28.79 -12.73
N ALA A 721 36.82 28.60 -13.90
CA ALA A 721 36.97 29.50 -15.06
C ALA A 721 36.18 30.82 -14.91
N ASP A 722 34.90 30.74 -14.55
CA ASP A 722 33.96 31.88 -14.61
C ASP A 722 33.43 32.31 -13.22
N SER A 723 34.06 31.85 -12.14
CA SER A 723 33.58 31.95 -10.74
C SER A 723 32.36 31.08 -10.42
N PHE A 724 32.00 30.98 -9.13
CA PHE A 724 30.91 30.11 -8.65
C PHE A 724 29.49 30.60 -9.00
N VAL A 725 29.31 31.88 -9.35
CA VAL A 725 27.98 32.47 -9.54
C VAL A 725 27.29 31.99 -10.83
N PRO A 726 27.91 32.03 -12.03
CA PRO A 726 27.27 31.59 -13.26
C PRO A 726 26.76 30.13 -13.27
N PRO A 727 27.53 29.10 -12.83
CA PRO A 727 27.05 27.73 -12.84
C PRO A 727 25.86 27.52 -11.89
N VAL A 728 25.85 28.16 -10.71
CA VAL A 728 24.73 28.05 -9.77
C VAL A 728 23.48 28.79 -10.28
N MET A 729 23.64 29.96 -10.89
CA MET A 729 22.54 30.70 -11.48
C MET A 729 21.86 29.92 -12.61
N LEU A 730 22.64 29.26 -13.49
CA LEU A 730 22.06 28.42 -14.55
C LEU A 730 21.19 27.31 -13.96
N LEU A 731 21.64 26.64 -12.89
CA LEU A 731 20.89 25.56 -12.27
C LEU A 731 19.59 26.05 -11.60
N MET A 732 19.63 27.22 -10.96
CA MET A 732 18.41 27.82 -10.41
C MET A 732 17.46 28.25 -11.52
N ALA A 733 17.96 28.79 -12.63
CA ALA A 733 17.17 29.12 -13.81
C ALA A 733 16.56 27.87 -14.46
N MET A 734 17.31 26.77 -14.56
CA MET A 734 16.79 25.48 -15.04
C MET A 734 15.69 24.95 -14.12
N THR A 735 15.90 25.00 -12.81
CA THR A 735 14.93 24.50 -11.84
C THR A 735 13.65 25.33 -11.85
N ALA A 736 13.76 26.66 -11.83
CA ALA A 736 12.62 27.55 -11.92
C ALA A 736 11.94 27.44 -13.30
N GLY A 737 12.71 27.41 -14.39
CA GLY A 737 12.22 27.38 -15.76
C GLY A 737 11.50 26.08 -16.11
N ILE A 738 12.13 24.93 -15.88
CA ILE A 738 11.52 23.60 -16.16
C ILE A 738 10.24 23.42 -15.33
N THR A 739 10.28 23.82 -14.05
CA THR A 739 9.12 23.69 -13.16
C THR A 739 8.00 24.66 -13.58
N LEU A 740 8.31 25.93 -13.88
CA LEU A 740 7.33 26.94 -14.25
C LEU A 740 6.69 26.66 -15.61
N VAL A 741 7.51 26.42 -16.64
CA VAL A 741 7.03 26.17 -18.01
C VAL A 741 6.14 24.95 -18.04
N GLY A 742 6.55 23.85 -17.40
CA GLY A 742 5.72 22.66 -17.36
C GLY A 742 4.52 22.77 -16.42
N MET A 743 4.59 23.52 -15.31
CA MET A 743 3.42 23.84 -14.50
C MET A 743 2.35 24.54 -15.33
N VAL A 744 2.71 25.61 -16.05
CA VAL A 744 1.79 26.36 -16.90
C VAL A 744 1.26 25.48 -18.03
N ALA A 745 2.15 24.78 -18.75
CA ALA A 745 1.75 23.92 -19.86
C ALA A 745 0.79 22.81 -19.41
N LEU A 746 1.03 22.16 -18.28
CA LEU A 746 0.22 21.03 -17.81
C LEU A 746 -1.08 21.46 -17.13
N ILE A 747 -1.19 22.69 -16.62
CA ILE A 747 -2.49 23.25 -16.19
C ILE A 747 -3.44 23.37 -17.38
N PHE A 748 -2.97 23.82 -18.54
CA PHE A 748 -3.80 23.97 -19.73
C PHE A 748 -3.94 22.69 -20.55
N TYR A 749 -2.85 21.94 -20.74
CA TYR A 749 -2.78 20.79 -21.65
C TYR A 749 -2.71 19.43 -20.94
N GLY A 750 -2.68 19.37 -19.60
CA GLY A 750 -2.55 18.11 -18.85
C GLY A 750 -3.62 17.07 -19.19
N LYS A 751 -4.87 17.52 -19.38
CA LYS A 751 -5.97 16.64 -19.85
C LYS A 751 -5.72 16.08 -21.23
N THR A 752 -5.18 16.88 -22.15
CA THR A 752 -4.83 16.45 -23.50
C THR A 752 -3.72 15.43 -23.46
N CYS A 753 -2.67 15.66 -22.66
CA CYS A 753 -1.57 14.72 -22.45
C CYS A 753 -2.06 13.36 -21.93
N ARG A 754 -3.02 13.35 -20.99
CA ARG A 754 -3.63 12.10 -20.48
C ARG A 754 -4.52 11.41 -21.51
N ARG A 755 -5.23 12.16 -22.35
CA ARG A 755 -6.03 11.60 -23.44
C ARG A 755 -5.17 10.92 -24.49
N LEU A 756 -4.00 11.50 -24.81
CA LEU A 756 -3.03 10.91 -25.75
C LEU A 756 -2.51 9.55 -25.29
N THR A 757 -2.35 9.36 -23.97
CA THR A 757 -1.83 8.11 -23.40
C THR A 757 -2.90 7.08 -23.04
N ARG A 758 -4.20 7.41 -23.16
CA ARG A 758 -5.35 6.58 -22.76
C ARG A 758 -5.31 5.14 -23.29
N ASN A 759 -4.92 4.95 -24.55
CA ASN A 759 -4.93 3.63 -25.21
C ASN A 759 -3.62 2.85 -25.01
N SER A 760 -2.70 3.37 -24.21
CA SER A 760 -1.44 2.70 -23.90
C SER A 760 -1.69 1.42 -23.11
N LYS A 761 -0.90 0.38 -23.41
CA LYS A 761 -0.85 -0.88 -22.63
C LYS A 761 -0.52 -0.64 -21.14
N VAL A 762 -0.04 0.56 -20.80
CA VAL A 762 0.24 1.07 -19.44
C VAL A 762 -1.00 1.16 -18.54
N HIS A 763 -2.18 1.31 -19.12
CA HIS A 763 -3.43 1.38 -18.35
C HIS A 763 -4.11 0.03 -18.11
N SER A 764 -3.65 -1.03 -18.78
CA SER A 764 -4.14 -2.40 -18.60
C SER A 764 -3.25 -3.23 -17.67
N PHE A 765 -2.37 -2.58 -16.89
CA PHE A 765 -1.50 -3.21 -15.90
C PHE A 765 -2.21 -3.43 -14.57
#